data_AF-A0A9C7QIF7-F1
#
_entry.id   AF-A0A9C7QIF7-F1
#
_cell.length_a   1.000
_cell.length_b   1.000
_cell.length_c   1.000
_cell.angle_alpha   90.00
_cell.angle_beta   90.00
_cell.angle_gamma   90.00
#
_symmetry.space_group_name_H-M   'P 1'
#
loop_
_entity.id
_entity.type
_entity.pdbx_description
1 polymer ?
#
loop_
_entity_poly.entity_id
_entity_poly.type
_entity_poly.pdbx_seq_one_letter_code
_entity_poly.pdbx_strand_id
1 'polypeptide(L)'
;MSQSDTTATSRFSLLPGSITRFFLLLIIVLLVTMGVMVQSAVNAWLKDKSYQIVDITHAIHKRIDTWRYATWQIYDNIAATTNPSNSEGLQETRLKQDVYYLEKPRRKTEALIFGSHDSSTLEMTQRISTYLDTLWGAETVPWSMYYLNGQDNSLTLISTLPLKDLSSGFKESTIGSIVDSRRAEMLQQANALDERESFSSLRRLAWQNGHYFTLRTTFNQPGHLATVVAFDLPINDLIPPGMPLDSFRLEPDTTPASTRNADKESPDSVSISFNSSKIEIASALNSTGMRLVWQVPFGTLRLDTLQNILLPLLLNIGLLALALFGYTTFRNQPGRTTEVAPNTAANNELRILRAINEEIVSLLPLGLLVHDQEANRTVMSNKIADHLLPHLNLQNITSMAEQHQGVIQATVNNELYEIRLFRSQVAPRTQIFIIRDQDREVLVNKKLKQAQRLYEKNQQGRVAFMQNISETLKEPVKTLVAEVAQLQTPDARQLANHADELVRMIDEIQLANMLENDAWKSEPTLFSVQALIDDVVPQVLPAMKRKGLQLLINNHLTVNDERHGDRDALRRILLLLMQYAVTTTQIGKITLEVDQDESVAERLTFRILDTGEGVTLSEIDNLHFPFISETQKDRYGKANPLAFRLCDQLARKLGGHLSIKARDGLGTRYTVHVKMTPLDQHKEDEERLLDDVSVMIDVTSNEVRNIVLRQLENWGATCITPDERLISQEYDLFLTDNPSNLTASGLLLSDDESGVRKIGPGQLRVNFNMSNAMQEAVLQLIEEQLAQEAVPESPLGGDENAELHASGYYALFVDTVPDDVKRLYTEAAISDFAALAQTAHRLKGVFAMLNLVPGKQLCETLEHLIREKDAPGIEKYISDIDAYVKSLL
;
A
#
# COMPACT_ATOMS: atom_id res chain seq x y z
N MET A 1 -49.89 -53.97 -33.08
CA MET A 1 -48.46 -54.35 -33.22
C MET A 1 -47.63 -53.21 -32.67
N SER A 2 -47.11 -53.36 -31.46
CA SER A 2 -46.27 -52.38 -30.77
C SER A 2 -45.15 -53.17 -30.11
N GLN A 3 -43.92 -52.91 -30.55
CA GLN A 3 -42.69 -53.42 -29.95
C GLN A 3 -42.45 -52.68 -28.64
N SER A 4 -42.20 -53.44 -27.57
CA SER A 4 -41.72 -52.92 -26.29
C SER A 4 -40.35 -53.54 -26.01
N ASP A 5 -39.37 -52.65 -25.87
CA ASP A 5 -37.97 -52.93 -25.60
C ASP A 5 -37.74 -53.74 -24.32
N THR A 6 -36.86 -54.71 -24.45
CA THR A 6 -36.25 -55.49 -23.37
C THR A 6 -35.19 -54.67 -22.64
N THR A 7 -35.40 -54.38 -21.36
CA THR A 7 -34.31 -54.01 -20.42
C THR A 7 -34.21 -55.08 -19.34
N ALA A 8 -33.20 -55.94 -19.45
CA ALA A 8 -32.85 -56.93 -18.45
C ALA A 8 -32.10 -56.26 -17.29
N THR A 9 -32.79 -56.00 -16.18
CA THR A 9 -32.13 -55.68 -14.91
C THR A 9 -31.62 -56.98 -14.27
N SER A 10 -30.30 -57.18 -14.30
CA SER A 10 -29.62 -58.25 -13.57
C SER A 10 -29.75 -58.02 -12.05
N ARG A 11 -30.72 -58.70 -11.43
CA ARG A 11 -30.80 -58.79 -9.96
C ARG A 11 -29.60 -59.60 -9.45
N PHE A 12 -28.67 -58.95 -8.75
CA PHE A 12 -27.63 -59.61 -7.97
C PHE A 12 -28.30 -60.44 -6.86
N SER A 13 -28.40 -61.76 -7.04
CA SER A 13 -28.82 -62.67 -5.96
C SER A 13 -27.68 -62.89 -4.99
N LEU A 14 -27.79 -62.35 -3.78
CA LEU A 14 -26.83 -62.53 -2.69
C LEU A 14 -26.96 -63.95 -2.10
N LEU A 15 -26.33 -64.94 -2.75
CA LEU A 15 -26.01 -66.22 -2.11
C LEU A 15 -24.98 -65.97 -0.98
N PRO A 16 -25.02 -66.67 0.16
CA PRO A 16 -24.06 -66.47 1.27
C PRO A 16 -22.58 -66.54 0.86
N GLY A 17 -22.27 -67.34 -0.17
CA GLY A 17 -20.92 -67.43 -0.75
C GLY A 17 -20.49 -66.23 -1.60
N SER A 18 -21.41 -65.37 -2.03
CA SER A 18 -21.11 -64.12 -2.76
C SER A 18 -20.77 -62.96 -1.82
N ILE A 19 -21.41 -62.91 -0.64
CA ILE A 19 -21.18 -61.89 0.39
C ILE A 19 -19.76 -62.02 0.97
N THR A 20 -19.33 -63.23 1.28
CA THR A 20 -17.96 -63.48 1.80
C THR A 20 -16.88 -63.14 0.78
N ARG A 21 -17.13 -63.39 -0.53
CA ARG A 21 -16.24 -62.96 -1.62
C ARG A 21 -16.18 -61.44 -1.76
N PHE A 22 -17.30 -60.75 -1.57
CA PHE A 22 -17.35 -59.29 -1.59
C PHE A 22 -16.53 -58.66 -0.46
N PHE A 23 -16.67 -59.16 0.78
CA PHE A 23 -15.85 -58.69 1.90
C PHE A 23 -14.35 -58.98 1.69
N LEU A 24 -14.00 -60.12 1.11
CA LEU A 24 -12.61 -60.45 0.78
C LEU A 24 -12.04 -59.49 -0.27
N LEU A 25 -12.80 -59.19 -1.32
CA LEU A 25 -12.42 -58.21 -2.34
C LEU A 25 -12.27 -56.80 -1.73
N LEU A 26 -13.20 -56.40 -0.87
CA LEU A 26 -13.14 -55.12 -0.15
C LEU A 26 -11.89 -55.02 0.73
N ILE A 27 -11.52 -56.08 1.46
CA ILE A 27 -10.27 -56.13 2.25
C ILE A 27 -9.04 -55.93 1.35
N ILE A 28 -8.99 -56.60 0.19
CA ILE A 28 -7.87 -56.44 -0.77
C ILE A 28 -7.79 -55.00 -1.27
N VAL A 29 -8.92 -54.40 -1.66
CA VAL A 29 -8.97 -53.00 -2.12
C VAL A 29 -8.51 -52.04 -1.03
N LEU A 30 -8.98 -52.22 0.21
CA LEU A 30 -8.58 -51.39 1.35
C LEU A 30 -7.07 -51.50 1.63
N LEU A 31 -6.48 -52.70 1.55
CA LEU A 31 -5.02 -52.86 1.66
C LEU A 31 -4.24 -52.17 0.53
N VAL A 32 -4.69 -52.29 -0.72
CA VAL A 32 -4.05 -51.63 -1.87
C VAL A 32 -4.16 -50.11 -1.73
N THR A 33 -5.33 -49.58 -1.38
CA THR A 33 -5.52 -48.14 -1.17
C THR A 33 -4.66 -47.60 -0.05
N MET A 34 -4.46 -48.36 1.05
CA MET A 34 -3.55 -47.98 2.12
C MET A 34 -2.10 -47.90 1.63
N GLY A 35 -1.65 -48.86 0.82
CA GLY A 35 -0.31 -48.86 0.21
C GLY A 35 -0.10 -47.67 -0.73
N VAL A 36 -1.06 -47.40 -1.62
CA VAL A 36 -1.01 -46.25 -2.55
C VAL A 36 -1.01 -44.92 -1.81
N MET A 37 -1.79 -44.79 -0.73
CA MET A 37 -1.83 -43.58 0.09
C MET A 37 -0.48 -43.29 0.74
N VAL A 38 0.16 -44.30 1.33
CA VAL A 38 1.51 -44.16 1.91
C VAL A 38 2.53 -43.81 0.83
N GLN A 39 2.52 -44.50 -0.31
CA GLN A 39 3.42 -44.21 -1.42
C GLN A 39 3.25 -42.78 -1.96
N SER A 40 2.00 -42.33 -2.14
CA SER A 40 1.69 -40.98 -2.61
C SER A 40 2.16 -39.92 -1.62
N ALA A 41 1.97 -40.14 -0.31
CA ALA A 41 2.40 -39.20 0.73
C ALA A 41 3.93 -39.09 0.81
N VAL A 42 4.64 -40.22 0.72
CA VAL A 42 6.10 -40.25 0.67
C VAL A 42 6.63 -39.53 -0.56
N ASN A 43 6.03 -39.77 -1.73
CA ASN A 43 6.43 -39.09 -2.97
C ASN A 43 6.14 -37.58 -2.93
N ALA A 44 5.00 -37.17 -2.39
CA ALA A 44 4.66 -35.77 -2.23
C ALA A 44 5.66 -35.05 -1.30
N TRP A 45 6.01 -35.68 -0.17
CA TRP A 45 7.01 -35.14 0.75
C TRP A 45 8.39 -35.04 0.10
N LEU A 46 8.85 -36.08 -0.60
CA LEU A 46 10.13 -36.06 -1.31
C LEU A 46 10.16 -34.96 -2.38
N LYS A 47 9.07 -34.78 -3.13
CA LYS A 47 8.97 -33.77 -4.18
C LYS A 47 8.98 -32.34 -3.61
N ASP A 48 8.22 -32.10 -2.55
CA ASP A 48 8.20 -30.81 -1.83
C ASP A 48 9.60 -30.43 -1.33
N LYS A 49 10.30 -31.38 -0.67
CA LYS A 49 11.65 -31.12 -0.16
C LYS A 49 12.67 -30.96 -1.28
N SER A 50 12.57 -31.71 -2.37
CA SER A 50 13.43 -31.51 -3.55
C SER A 50 13.28 -30.11 -4.15
N TYR A 51 12.07 -29.57 -4.28
CA TYR A 51 11.88 -28.20 -4.76
C TYR A 51 12.51 -27.16 -3.83
N GLN A 52 12.29 -27.29 -2.52
CA GLN A 52 12.93 -26.40 -1.54
C GLN A 52 14.46 -26.42 -1.63
N ILE A 53 15.08 -27.58 -1.86
CA ILE A 53 16.54 -27.68 -2.05
C ILE A 53 17.00 -27.01 -3.36
N VAL A 54 16.23 -27.13 -4.45
CA VAL A 54 16.55 -26.44 -5.71
C VAL A 54 16.47 -24.93 -5.53
N ASP A 55 15.44 -24.43 -4.86
CA ASP A 55 15.27 -22.99 -4.60
C ASP A 55 16.42 -22.44 -3.75
N ILE A 56 16.82 -23.15 -2.68
CA ILE A 56 17.97 -22.78 -1.84
C ILE A 56 19.26 -22.79 -2.68
N THR A 57 19.43 -23.82 -3.53
CA THR A 57 20.61 -23.95 -4.39
C THR A 57 20.70 -22.79 -5.38
N HIS A 58 19.58 -22.38 -5.99
CA HIS A 58 19.51 -21.22 -6.87
C HIS A 58 19.83 -19.91 -6.12
N ALA A 59 19.31 -19.75 -4.90
CA ALA A 59 19.59 -18.56 -4.09
C ALA A 59 21.07 -18.47 -3.67
N ILE A 60 21.68 -19.60 -3.30
CA ILE A 60 23.13 -19.69 -3.01
C ILE A 60 23.93 -19.36 -4.27
N HIS A 61 23.55 -19.90 -5.43
CA HIS A 61 24.23 -19.63 -6.70
C HIS A 61 24.21 -18.13 -7.04
N LYS A 62 23.03 -17.49 -6.97
CA LYS A 62 22.87 -16.04 -7.17
C LYS A 62 23.74 -15.22 -6.20
N ARG A 63 23.83 -15.65 -4.93
CA ARG A 63 24.70 -15.03 -3.92
C ARG A 63 26.18 -15.15 -4.30
N ILE A 64 26.62 -16.32 -4.75
CA ILE A 64 27.99 -16.54 -5.21
C ILE A 64 28.32 -15.59 -6.38
N ASP A 65 27.45 -15.47 -7.38
CA ASP A 65 27.70 -14.59 -8.53
C ASP A 65 27.76 -13.11 -8.14
N THR A 66 26.89 -12.69 -7.21
CA THR A 66 26.90 -11.32 -6.68
C THR A 66 28.25 -11.01 -6.02
N TRP A 67 28.77 -11.93 -5.21
CA TRP A 67 30.03 -11.73 -4.50
C TRP A 67 31.27 -11.99 -5.34
N ARG A 68 31.17 -12.79 -6.40
CA ARG A 68 32.19 -12.90 -7.45
C ARG A 68 32.38 -11.56 -8.16
N TYR A 69 31.28 -10.89 -8.53
CA TYR A 69 31.33 -9.55 -9.10
C TYR A 69 31.91 -8.52 -8.13
N ALA A 70 31.46 -8.52 -6.87
CA ALA A 70 31.98 -7.61 -5.84
C ALA A 70 33.48 -7.81 -5.57
N THR A 71 33.95 -9.06 -5.56
CA THR A 71 35.37 -9.41 -5.40
C THR A 71 36.22 -8.81 -6.52
N TRP A 72 35.75 -8.92 -7.77
CA TRP A 72 36.44 -8.34 -8.92
C TRP A 72 36.48 -6.81 -8.86
N GLN A 73 35.38 -6.16 -8.47
CA GLN A 73 35.33 -4.70 -8.28
C GLN A 73 36.29 -4.21 -7.19
N ILE A 74 36.37 -4.94 -6.07
CA ILE A 74 37.27 -4.61 -4.97
C ILE A 74 38.73 -4.69 -5.41
N TYR A 75 39.09 -5.74 -6.14
CA TYR A 75 40.46 -5.92 -6.59
C TYR A 75 40.85 -4.94 -7.73
N ASP A 76 40.03 -4.82 -8.78
CA ASP A 76 40.39 -4.08 -9.99
C ASP A 76 40.23 -2.55 -9.83
N ASN A 77 39.17 -2.09 -9.16
CA ASN A 77 38.84 -0.66 -9.10
C ASN A 77 39.25 0.00 -7.77
N ILE A 78 39.18 -0.73 -6.65
CA ILE A 78 39.29 -0.13 -5.31
C ILE A 78 40.68 -0.35 -4.72
N ALA A 79 41.24 -1.55 -4.88
CA ALA A 79 42.57 -1.91 -4.41
C ALA A 79 43.68 -1.36 -5.31
N ALA A 80 43.47 -1.32 -6.63
CA ALA A 80 44.49 -0.91 -7.60
C ALA A 80 44.60 0.62 -7.80
N THR A 81 43.64 1.43 -7.33
CA THR A 81 43.68 2.88 -7.50
C THR A 81 44.66 3.55 -6.52
N THR A 82 45.74 4.14 -7.03
CA THR A 82 46.72 4.91 -6.26
C THR A 82 46.51 6.41 -6.43
N ASN A 83 45.46 6.96 -5.80
CA ASN A 83 45.31 8.42 -5.69
C ASN A 83 45.91 8.92 -4.37
N PRO A 84 46.98 9.74 -4.38
CA PRO A 84 47.67 10.22 -3.18
C PRO A 84 46.99 11.46 -2.54
N SER A 85 45.73 11.74 -2.86
CA SER A 85 45.02 12.93 -2.36
C SER A 85 44.09 12.57 -1.20
N ASN A 86 44.52 12.90 0.02
CA ASN A 86 43.83 12.86 1.33
C ASN A 86 44.30 11.77 2.31
N SER A 87 45.60 11.75 2.62
CA SER A 87 46.18 11.00 3.74
C SER A 87 46.16 11.76 5.09
N GLU A 88 45.54 12.94 5.16
CA GLU A 88 45.42 13.68 6.43
C GLU A 88 44.19 13.21 7.23
N GLY A 89 44.42 12.43 8.29
CA GLY A 89 43.42 12.18 9.34
C GLY A 89 43.07 10.72 9.65
N LEU A 90 43.76 9.74 9.04
CA LEU A 90 43.53 8.33 9.37
C LEU A 90 44.14 7.98 10.74
N GLN A 91 43.29 7.62 11.70
CA GLN A 91 43.70 7.19 13.03
C GLN A 91 43.62 5.67 13.13
N GLU A 92 44.73 5.02 13.51
CA GLU A 92 44.75 3.60 13.86
C GLU A 92 44.99 3.43 15.36
N THR A 93 44.33 2.42 15.94
CA THR A 93 44.56 2.01 17.33
C THR A 93 45.17 0.61 17.33
N ARG A 94 46.36 0.48 17.93
CA ARG A 94 46.99 -0.83 18.09
C ARG A 94 46.30 -1.61 19.20
N LEU A 95 45.72 -2.77 18.86
CA LEU A 95 45.06 -3.65 19.83
C LEU A 95 46.04 -4.68 20.41
N LYS A 96 46.93 -5.24 19.59
CA LYS A 96 47.95 -6.23 19.98
C LYS A 96 49.23 -6.04 19.15
N GLN A 97 50.27 -6.80 19.45
CA GLN A 97 51.39 -7.00 18.55
C GLN A 97 50.88 -7.51 17.20
N ASP A 98 51.20 -6.79 16.12
CA ASP A 98 50.81 -7.05 14.73
C ASP A 98 49.29 -7.12 14.47
N VAL A 99 48.48 -6.45 15.31
CA VAL A 99 47.03 -6.28 15.10
C VAL A 99 46.63 -4.82 15.32
N TYR A 100 46.12 -4.21 14.26
CA TYR A 100 45.77 -2.79 14.20
C TYR A 100 44.28 -2.63 13.86
N TYR A 101 43.60 -1.74 14.58
CA TYR A 101 42.20 -1.37 14.34
C TYR A 101 42.14 -0.03 13.64
N LEU A 102 41.43 0.03 12.52
CA LEU A 102 41.25 1.26 11.77
C LEU A 102 40.06 2.06 12.33
N GLU A 103 40.33 3.25 12.87
CA GLU A 103 39.27 4.15 13.31
C GLU A 103 38.72 4.93 12.11
N LYS A 104 37.41 4.81 11.89
CA LYS A 104 36.72 5.45 10.77
C LYS A 104 35.48 6.21 11.25
N PRO A 105 35.11 7.31 10.57
CA PRO A 105 34.02 8.18 11.01
C PRO A 105 32.63 7.53 10.95
N ARG A 106 32.41 6.54 10.07
CA ARG A 106 31.17 5.75 9.98
C ARG A 106 31.38 4.40 10.62
N ARG A 107 30.62 3.99 11.65
CA ARG A 107 30.88 2.74 12.40
C ARG A 107 30.08 1.51 11.94
N LYS A 108 29.70 1.41 10.66
CA LYS A 108 28.86 0.28 10.19
C LYS A 108 29.64 -1.04 10.08
N THR A 109 30.80 -1.00 9.44
CA THR A 109 31.76 -2.10 9.46
C THR A 109 33.00 -1.73 10.26
N GLU A 110 33.61 -2.73 10.86
CA GLU A 110 34.88 -2.61 11.55
C GLU A 110 35.97 -3.30 10.75
N ALA A 111 37.17 -2.71 10.74
CA ALA A 111 38.31 -3.21 9.99
C ALA A 111 39.51 -3.45 10.91
N LEU A 112 40.09 -4.64 10.82
CA LEU A 112 41.29 -5.06 11.52
C LEU A 112 42.37 -5.45 10.50
N ILE A 113 43.59 -4.98 10.72
CA ILE A 113 44.76 -5.32 9.90
C ILE A 113 45.70 -6.18 10.75
N PHE A 114 46.11 -7.33 10.20
CA PHE A 114 47.00 -8.30 10.82
C PHE A 114 48.31 -8.38 10.04
N GLY A 115 49.44 -8.23 10.75
CA GLY A 115 50.79 -8.19 10.17
C GLY A 115 51.36 -6.78 10.09
N SER A 116 52.59 -6.67 9.58
CA SER A 116 53.22 -5.38 9.29
C SER A 116 52.63 -4.79 8.00
N HIS A 117 52.17 -3.55 8.05
CA HIS A 117 51.58 -2.86 6.91
C HIS A 117 52.23 -1.49 6.68
N ASP A 118 52.05 -0.95 5.49
CA ASP A 118 52.43 0.41 5.11
C ASP A 118 51.20 1.35 5.07
N SER A 119 51.42 2.64 4.82
CA SER A 119 50.33 3.61 4.71
C SER A 119 49.38 3.31 3.54
N SER A 120 49.87 2.66 2.48
CA SER A 120 49.04 2.29 1.33
C SER A 120 48.00 1.22 1.67
N THR A 121 48.39 0.23 2.46
CA THR A 121 47.48 -0.81 2.98
C THR A 121 46.39 -0.23 3.88
N LEU A 122 46.71 0.82 4.64
CA LEU A 122 45.76 1.49 5.51
C LEU A 122 44.70 2.27 4.69
N GLU A 123 45.13 3.06 3.69
CA GLU A 123 44.21 3.75 2.78
C GLU A 123 43.33 2.78 2.00
N MET A 124 43.94 1.70 1.49
CA MET A 124 43.23 0.63 0.80
C MET A 124 42.16 -0.01 1.68
N THR A 125 42.51 -0.38 2.92
CA THR A 125 41.57 -0.95 3.90
C THR A 125 40.39 -0.01 4.13
N GLN A 126 40.65 1.30 4.26
CA GLN A 126 39.58 2.30 4.42
C GLN A 126 38.64 2.33 3.21
N ARG A 127 39.18 2.31 1.98
CA ARG A 127 38.37 2.35 0.75
C ARG A 127 37.51 1.12 0.60
N ILE A 128 38.09 -0.07 0.81
CA ILE A 128 37.35 -1.34 0.79
C ILE A 128 36.26 -1.32 1.86
N SER A 129 36.59 -0.89 3.07
CA SER A 129 35.63 -0.81 4.18
C SER A 129 34.49 0.18 3.90
N THR A 130 34.78 1.31 3.26
CA THR A 130 33.75 2.31 2.87
C THR A 130 32.84 1.80 1.76
N TYR A 131 33.40 1.05 0.80
CA TYR A 131 32.62 0.38 -0.24
C TYR A 131 31.69 -0.68 0.36
N LEU A 132 32.21 -1.50 1.27
CA LEU A 132 31.43 -2.52 1.96
C LEU A 132 30.36 -1.93 2.91
N ASP A 133 30.59 -0.75 3.51
CA ASP A 133 29.54 -0.02 4.25
C ASP A 133 28.34 0.34 3.37
N THR A 134 28.56 0.52 2.07
CA THR A 134 27.49 0.80 1.09
C THR A 134 26.80 -0.48 0.67
N LEU A 135 27.56 -1.55 0.40
CA LEU A 135 27.02 -2.83 -0.06
C LEU A 135 26.26 -3.61 1.02
N TRP A 136 26.78 -3.70 2.25
CA TRP A 136 26.14 -4.44 3.35
C TRP A 136 24.98 -3.68 4.02
N GLY A 137 24.68 -2.46 3.58
CA GLY A 137 23.42 -1.77 3.89
C GLY A 137 23.08 -1.62 5.38
N ALA A 138 21.87 -2.03 5.75
CA ALA A 138 21.39 -2.18 7.14
C ALA A 138 21.06 -3.65 7.41
N GLU A 139 21.84 -4.57 6.84
CA GLU A 139 21.60 -6.00 6.98
C GLU A 139 21.90 -6.47 8.41
N THR A 140 20.99 -7.25 8.98
CA THR A 140 21.08 -7.77 10.35
C THR A 140 21.99 -8.99 10.48
N VAL A 141 22.49 -9.53 9.36
CA VAL A 141 23.29 -10.75 9.30
C VAL A 141 24.78 -10.40 9.33
N PRO A 142 25.61 -11.14 10.09
CA PRO A 142 27.05 -10.88 10.15
C PRO A 142 27.73 -11.24 8.84
N TRP A 143 28.36 -10.25 8.21
CA TRP A 143 29.19 -10.43 7.02
C TRP A 143 30.65 -10.21 7.37
N SER A 144 31.53 -11.01 6.76
CA SER A 144 32.98 -10.88 6.93
C SER A 144 33.68 -11.05 5.60
N MET A 145 34.66 -10.19 5.37
CA MET A 145 35.54 -10.20 4.21
C MET A 145 36.99 -10.22 4.68
N TYR A 146 37.80 -11.03 4.03
CA TYR A 146 39.23 -11.15 4.26
C TYR A 146 39.98 -10.79 2.99
N TYR A 147 41.01 -9.95 3.13
CA TYR A 147 41.87 -9.54 2.04
C TYR A 147 43.32 -9.85 2.41
N LEU A 148 43.94 -10.81 1.71
CA LEU A 148 45.36 -11.14 1.86
C LEU A 148 46.13 -10.42 0.76
N ASN A 149 46.94 -9.44 1.15
CA ASN A 149 47.74 -8.67 0.22
C ASN A 149 48.99 -9.46 -0.21
N GLY A 150 49.17 -9.63 -1.52
CA GLY A 150 50.29 -10.39 -2.10
C GLY A 150 51.65 -9.69 -1.99
N GLN A 151 51.67 -8.37 -1.74
CA GLN A 151 52.89 -7.56 -1.72
C GLN A 151 53.59 -7.55 -0.34
N ASP A 152 52.83 -7.35 0.74
CA ASP A 152 53.35 -7.22 2.11
C ASP A 152 52.91 -8.36 3.05
N ASN A 153 52.09 -9.30 2.56
CA ASN A 153 51.54 -10.42 3.33
C ASN A 153 50.72 -9.99 4.57
N SER A 154 50.16 -8.78 4.52
CA SER A 154 49.19 -8.32 5.49
C SER A 154 47.81 -8.95 5.21
N LEU A 155 47.08 -9.27 6.28
CA LEU A 155 45.71 -9.77 6.19
C LEU A 155 44.77 -8.73 6.77
N THR A 156 43.81 -8.27 5.98
CA THR A 156 42.78 -7.34 6.43
C THR A 156 41.47 -8.08 6.61
N LEU A 157 40.82 -7.92 7.76
CA LEU A 157 39.49 -8.41 8.07
C LEU A 157 38.53 -7.22 8.18
N ILE A 158 37.48 -7.22 7.36
CA ILE A 158 36.40 -6.24 7.44
C ILE A 158 35.11 -6.98 7.75
N SER A 159 34.39 -6.58 8.79
CA SER A 159 33.17 -7.25 9.22
C SER A 159 32.11 -6.28 9.73
N THR A 160 30.83 -6.67 9.64
CA THR A 160 29.73 -5.98 10.33
C THR A 160 29.65 -6.34 11.81
N LEU A 161 30.46 -7.29 12.28
CA LEU A 161 30.58 -7.62 13.70
C LEU A 161 31.32 -6.51 14.47
N PRO A 162 30.98 -6.26 15.75
CA PRO A 162 31.72 -5.35 16.62
C PRO A 162 33.06 -6.01 17.05
N LEU A 163 34.03 -6.01 16.14
CA LEU A 163 35.35 -6.61 16.31
C LEU A 163 36.14 -5.98 17.49
N LYS A 164 35.98 -4.68 17.74
CA LYS A 164 36.62 -3.93 18.83
C LYS A 164 36.17 -4.47 20.19
N ASP A 165 34.87 -4.63 20.39
CA ASP A 165 34.31 -5.15 21.64
C ASP A 165 34.65 -6.63 21.84
N LEU A 166 34.56 -7.42 20.78
CA LEU A 166 34.89 -8.85 20.81
C LEU A 166 36.38 -9.12 21.09
N SER A 167 37.28 -8.22 20.69
CA SER A 167 38.71 -8.31 21.00
C SER A 167 39.01 -8.10 22.50
N SER A 168 38.11 -7.42 23.22
CA SER A 168 38.26 -7.07 24.64
C SER A 168 37.52 -8.01 25.61
N GLY A 169 36.38 -8.57 25.18
CA GLY A 169 35.42 -9.24 26.06
C GLY A 169 35.49 -10.77 26.17
N PHE A 170 36.23 -11.44 25.28
CA PHE A 170 36.34 -12.91 25.27
C PHE A 170 37.81 -13.32 25.35
N LYS A 171 38.17 -14.13 26.37
CA LYS A 171 39.53 -14.67 26.58
C LYS A 171 40.22 -15.09 25.26
N GLU A 172 41.16 -14.26 24.83
CA GLU A 172 42.33 -14.41 23.94
C GLU A 172 42.43 -15.44 22.79
N SER A 173 41.53 -16.42 22.60
CA SER A 173 41.82 -17.51 21.65
C SER A 173 40.93 -17.59 20.41
N THR A 174 39.66 -17.16 20.43
CA THR A 174 38.73 -17.59 19.36
C THR A 174 38.87 -16.78 18.08
N ILE A 175 38.90 -15.44 18.13
CA ILE A 175 39.04 -14.63 16.90
C ILE A 175 40.44 -14.74 16.32
N GLY A 176 41.47 -14.66 17.18
CA GLY A 176 42.85 -14.84 16.75
C GLY A 176 43.05 -16.18 16.05
N SER A 177 42.57 -17.29 16.63
CA SER A 177 42.67 -18.60 15.99
C SER A 177 41.85 -18.73 14.69
N ILE A 178 40.67 -18.10 14.60
CA ILE A 178 39.89 -18.05 13.35
C ILE A 178 40.68 -17.30 12.27
N VAL A 179 41.24 -16.13 12.60
CA VAL A 179 42.00 -15.31 11.66
C VAL A 179 43.30 -15.99 11.25
N ASP A 180 44.04 -16.58 12.19
CA ASP A 180 45.26 -17.33 11.90
C ASP A 180 44.97 -18.56 11.02
N SER A 181 43.89 -19.27 11.31
CA SER A 181 43.40 -20.36 10.46
C SER A 181 43.01 -19.87 9.06
N ARG A 182 42.32 -18.73 8.96
CA ARG A 182 41.96 -18.11 7.67
C ARG A 182 43.19 -17.66 6.89
N ARG A 183 44.17 -17.06 7.57
CA ARG A 183 45.44 -16.65 6.99
C ARG A 183 46.19 -17.84 6.42
N ALA A 184 46.27 -18.94 7.16
CA ALA A 184 46.90 -20.17 6.70
C ALA A 184 46.20 -20.76 5.47
N GLU A 185 44.85 -20.80 5.46
CA GLU A 185 44.06 -21.25 4.30
C GLU A 185 44.28 -20.36 3.08
N MET A 186 44.29 -19.04 3.25
CA MET A 186 44.48 -18.09 2.15
C MET A 186 45.92 -18.12 1.61
N LEU A 187 46.92 -18.30 2.47
CA LEU A 187 48.31 -18.49 2.05
C LEU A 187 48.51 -19.80 1.29
N GLN A 188 47.85 -20.87 1.72
CA GLN A 188 47.86 -22.13 0.98
C GLN A 188 47.23 -21.95 -0.41
N GLN A 189 46.11 -21.23 -0.50
CA GLN A 189 45.46 -20.91 -1.77
C GLN A 189 46.36 -20.02 -2.66
N ALA A 190 47.04 -19.03 -2.08
CA ALA A 190 47.94 -18.14 -2.81
C ALA A 190 49.11 -18.90 -3.48
N ASN A 191 49.52 -20.03 -2.90
CA ASN A 191 50.55 -20.91 -3.46
C ASN A 191 50.00 -21.87 -4.53
N ALA A 192 48.70 -22.10 -4.57
CA ALA A 192 48.03 -22.95 -5.55
C ALA A 192 47.74 -22.17 -6.85
N LEU A 193 48.78 -22.03 -7.69
CA LEU A 193 48.75 -21.21 -8.91
C LEU A 193 47.64 -21.57 -9.92
N ASP A 194 47.15 -22.81 -9.91
CA ASP A 194 46.17 -23.33 -10.88
C ASP A 194 44.70 -23.08 -10.47
N GLU A 195 44.42 -22.80 -9.19
CA GLU A 195 43.06 -22.62 -8.68
C GLU A 195 42.68 -21.14 -8.55
N ARG A 196 41.89 -20.65 -9.52
CA ARG A 196 41.37 -19.25 -9.52
C ARG A 196 40.31 -19.00 -8.45
N GLU A 197 39.50 -20.01 -8.13
CA GLU A 197 38.43 -19.92 -7.14
C GLU A 197 38.38 -21.20 -6.30
N SER A 198 38.15 -21.07 -4.99
CA SER A 198 37.89 -22.19 -4.10
C SER A 198 36.78 -21.90 -3.11
N PHE A 199 36.08 -22.96 -2.70
CA PHE A 199 34.99 -22.90 -1.74
C PHE A 199 35.36 -23.67 -0.47
N SER A 200 35.00 -23.16 0.70
CA SER A 200 35.06 -23.94 1.92
C SER A 200 33.81 -24.81 2.10
N SER A 201 33.92 -25.86 2.91
CA SER A 201 32.75 -26.59 3.40
C SER A 201 31.89 -25.67 4.27
N LEU A 202 30.63 -26.07 4.49
CA LEU A 202 29.75 -25.32 5.38
C LEU A 202 30.28 -25.34 6.82
N ARG A 203 30.44 -24.16 7.42
CA ARG A 203 30.99 -23.94 8.76
C ARG A 203 29.93 -23.32 9.67
N ARG A 204 30.10 -23.51 10.98
CA ARG A 204 29.20 -22.95 12.01
C ARG A 204 29.91 -21.92 12.87
N LEU A 205 29.34 -20.73 12.99
CA LEU A 205 29.72 -19.69 13.94
C LEU A 205 29.03 -19.95 15.29
N ALA A 206 29.80 -20.46 16.26
CA ALA A 206 29.28 -20.94 17.53
C ALA A 206 28.54 -19.88 18.36
N TRP A 207 28.94 -18.60 18.29
CA TRP A 207 28.35 -17.52 19.09
C TRP A 207 27.04 -16.95 18.53
N GLN A 208 26.67 -17.28 17.29
CA GLN A 208 25.54 -16.67 16.55
C GLN A 208 24.62 -17.73 15.94
N ASN A 209 24.92 -19.01 16.17
CA ASN A 209 24.21 -20.14 15.58
C ASN A 209 24.02 -19.98 14.05
N GLY A 210 25.05 -19.43 13.40
CA GLY A 210 25.06 -19.09 11.98
C GLY A 210 25.86 -20.10 11.17
N HIS A 211 25.35 -20.50 10.02
CA HIS A 211 26.06 -21.30 9.02
C HIS A 211 26.50 -20.42 7.87
N TYR A 212 27.72 -20.61 7.42
CA TYR A 212 28.30 -19.87 6.30
C TYR A 212 29.31 -20.75 5.56
N PHE A 213 29.60 -20.41 4.32
CA PHE A 213 30.72 -20.95 3.58
C PHE A 213 31.57 -19.80 3.05
N THR A 214 32.82 -20.07 2.75
CA THR A 214 33.79 -19.06 2.33
C THR A 214 34.05 -19.21 0.85
N LEU A 215 33.78 -18.17 0.07
CA LEU A 215 34.22 -18.03 -1.31
C LEU A 215 35.60 -17.39 -1.31
N ARG A 216 36.60 -18.01 -1.95
CA ARG A 216 37.96 -17.46 -2.11
C ARG A 216 38.27 -17.29 -3.58
N THR A 217 38.81 -16.13 -3.95
CA THR A 217 39.25 -15.82 -5.31
C THR A 217 40.71 -15.38 -5.28
N THR A 218 41.52 -15.97 -6.16
CA THR A 218 42.95 -15.67 -6.27
C THR A 218 43.22 -14.78 -7.47
N PHE A 219 44.10 -13.79 -7.26
CA PHE A 219 44.54 -12.86 -8.28
C PHE A 219 46.07 -12.91 -8.37
N ASN A 220 46.56 -13.41 -9.50
CA ASN A 220 47.98 -13.59 -9.74
C ASN A 220 48.59 -12.32 -10.34
N GLN A 221 49.63 -11.77 -9.70
CA GLN A 221 50.45 -10.68 -10.24
C GLN A 221 51.89 -11.14 -10.41
N PRO A 222 52.57 -10.79 -11.51
CA PRO A 222 53.99 -11.11 -11.70
C PRO A 222 54.87 -10.47 -10.61
N GLY A 223 55.70 -11.27 -9.93
CA GLY A 223 56.70 -10.77 -8.97
C GLY A 223 56.26 -10.69 -7.51
N HIS A 224 55.00 -10.99 -7.19
CA HIS A 224 54.45 -11.01 -5.83
C HIS A 224 53.73 -12.33 -5.56
N LEU A 225 53.41 -12.62 -4.28
CA LEU A 225 52.48 -13.71 -3.96
C LEU A 225 51.10 -13.38 -4.54
N ALA A 226 50.30 -14.40 -4.85
CA ALA A 226 48.94 -14.17 -5.31
C ALA A 226 48.12 -13.48 -4.21
N THR A 227 47.39 -12.43 -4.59
CA THR A 227 46.44 -11.78 -3.69
C THR A 227 45.20 -12.65 -3.58
N VAL A 228 44.69 -12.85 -2.36
CA VAL A 228 43.50 -13.67 -2.14
C VAL A 228 42.44 -12.83 -1.47
N VAL A 229 41.25 -12.79 -2.07
CA VAL A 229 40.06 -12.16 -1.49
C VAL A 229 39.09 -13.25 -1.09
N ALA A 230 38.60 -13.21 0.14
CA ALA A 230 37.65 -14.19 0.64
C ALA A 230 36.43 -13.54 1.30
N PHE A 231 35.25 -14.06 0.99
CA PHE A 231 33.99 -13.66 1.59
C PHE A 231 33.36 -14.81 2.36
N ASP A 232 33.00 -14.58 3.62
CA ASP A 232 32.15 -15.49 4.37
C ASP A 232 30.69 -15.18 4.05
N LEU A 233 30.05 -16.11 3.34
CA LEU A 233 28.69 -16.02 2.83
C LEU A 233 27.74 -16.79 3.78
N PRO A 234 26.90 -16.09 4.57
CA PRO A 234 25.92 -16.75 5.44
C PRO A 234 24.85 -17.45 4.59
N ILE A 235 24.21 -18.48 5.14
CA ILE A 235 23.10 -19.20 4.48
C ILE A 235 21.80 -19.22 5.30
N ASN A 236 21.83 -18.69 6.52
CA ASN A 236 20.69 -18.75 7.45
C ASN A 236 19.42 -18.13 6.90
N ASP A 237 19.55 -17.02 6.18
CA ASP A 237 18.47 -16.26 5.58
C ASP A 237 17.92 -16.90 4.29
N LEU A 238 18.65 -17.87 3.73
CA LEU A 238 18.25 -18.61 2.54
C LEU A 238 17.45 -19.87 2.86
N ILE A 239 17.48 -20.34 4.11
CA ILE A 239 16.86 -21.61 4.51
C ILE A 239 15.46 -21.35 5.12
N PRO A 240 14.39 -21.98 4.59
CA PRO A 240 13.03 -21.80 5.12
C PRO A 240 12.87 -22.26 6.58
N PRO A 241 11.95 -21.61 7.35
CA PRO A 241 11.63 -22.04 8.70
C PRO A 241 10.99 -23.44 8.67
N GLY A 242 11.68 -24.43 9.23
CA GLY A 242 11.25 -25.84 9.24
C GLY A 242 12.32 -26.83 8.78
N MET A 243 13.41 -26.35 8.17
CA MET A 243 14.60 -27.16 7.88
C MET A 243 15.73 -26.85 8.89
N PRO A 244 16.22 -27.84 9.66
CA PRO A 244 17.28 -27.60 10.62
C PRO A 244 18.61 -27.29 9.92
N LEU A 245 19.28 -26.19 10.27
CA LEU A 245 20.51 -25.76 9.60
C LEU A 245 21.65 -26.80 9.64
N ASP A 246 21.74 -27.57 10.73
CA ASP A 246 22.75 -28.63 10.90
C ASP A 246 22.59 -29.80 9.90
N SER A 247 21.48 -29.87 9.16
CA SER A 247 21.22 -30.91 8.15
C SER A 247 21.84 -30.61 6.78
N PHE A 248 22.35 -29.40 6.57
CA PHE A 248 22.94 -29.00 5.29
C PHE A 248 24.44 -29.24 5.25
N ARG A 249 24.94 -29.67 4.09
CA ARG A 249 26.36 -29.83 3.79
C ARG A 249 26.65 -29.32 2.38
N LEU A 250 27.83 -28.75 2.20
CA LEU A 250 28.34 -28.36 0.91
C LEU A 250 29.52 -29.27 0.57
N GLU A 251 29.40 -30.04 -0.50
CA GLU A 251 30.39 -31.05 -0.92
C GLU A 251 30.81 -30.83 -2.38
N PRO A 252 32.05 -31.18 -2.76
CA PRO A 252 32.45 -31.20 -4.16
C PRO A 252 31.64 -32.26 -4.92
N ASP A 253 31.21 -31.92 -6.14
CA ASP A 253 30.47 -32.83 -7.00
C ASP A 253 31.44 -33.83 -7.65
N THR A 254 31.40 -35.08 -7.21
CA THR A 254 32.27 -36.17 -7.70
C THR A 254 31.69 -36.92 -8.88
N THR A 255 30.57 -36.46 -9.46
CA THR A 255 29.96 -37.12 -10.62
C THR A 255 30.85 -36.98 -11.87
N PRO A 256 31.24 -38.09 -12.52
CA PRO A 256 32.11 -38.03 -13.69
C PRO A 256 31.38 -37.35 -14.86
N ALA A 257 32.07 -36.43 -15.53
CA ALA A 257 31.56 -35.68 -16.69
C ALA A 257 31.08 -36.58 -17.86
N SER A 258 31.47 -37.86 -17.90
CA SER A 258 31.08 -38.82 -18.93
C SER A 258 29.64 -39.35 -18.82
N THR A 259 28.94 -39.09 -17.71
CA THR A 259 27.50 -39.39 -17.56
C THR A 259 26.58 -38.22 -17.90
N ARG A 260 27.15 -37.07 -18.29
CA ARG A 260 26.37 -35.92 -18.80
C ARG A 260 25.90 -36.21 -20.24
N ASN A 261 24.86 -37.04 -20.37
CA ASN A 261 24.13 -37.15 -21.63
C ASN A 261 23.39 -35.82 -21.88
N ALA A 262 23.89 -35.04 -22.83
CA ALA A 262 23.46 -33.68 -23.13
C ALA A 262 22.00 -33.52 -23.60
N ASP A 263 21.24 -34.60 -23.77
CA ASP A 263 19.92 -34.56 -24.40
C ASP A 263 18.72 -34.74 -23.45
N LYS A 264 18.90 -34.85 -22.13
CA LYS A 264 17.73 -35.11 -21.24
C LYS A 264 17.73 -34.63 -19.79
N GLU A 265 18.70 -33.84 -19.33
CA GLU A 265 18.68 -33.33 -17.96
C GLU A 265 18.45 -31.81 -17.94
N SER A 266 17.27 -31.44 -17.44
CA SER A 266 16.94 -30.08 -17.03
C SER A 266 17.96 -29.54 -16.02
N PRO A 267 18.28 -28.23 -16.03
CA PRO A 267 19.29 -27.59 -15.16
C PRO A 267 19.07 -27.71 -13.64
N ASP A 268 18.04 -28.44 -13.21
CA ASP A 268 17.60 -28.67 -11.82
C ASP A 268 17.57 -30.17 -11.46
N SER A 269 18.60 -30.94 -11.85
CA SER A 269 18.65 -32.37 -11.52
C SER A 269 18.86 -32.58 -10.01
N VAL A 270 17.81 -32.99 -9.30
CA VAL A 270 17.90 -33.39 -7.88
C VAL A 270 18.21 -34.88 -7.80
N SER A 271 19.27 -35.21 -7.06
CA SER A 271 19.61 -36.58 -6.71
C SER A 271 19.09 -36.92 -5.32
N ILE A 272 18.38 -38.05 -5.19
CA ILE A 272 17.88 -38.55 -3.91
C ILE A 272 18.59 -39.86 -3.63
N SER A 273 19.33 -39.94 -2.54
CA SER A 273 19.97 -41.17 -2.07
C SER A 273 19.37 -41.59 -0.73
N PHE A 274 19.10 -42.88 -0.60
CA PHE A 274 18.60 -43.48 0.63
C PHE A 274 19.73 -44.27 1.28
N ASN A 275 20.28 -43.74 2.37
CA ASN A 275 21.21 -44.46 3.22
C ASN A 275 20.41 -45.17 4.33
N SER A 276 20.95 -46.25 4.89
CA SER A 276 20.31 -47.14 5.89
C SER A 276 19.66 -46.44 7.09
N SER A 277 20.08 -45.23 7.44
CA SER A 277 19.52 -44.42 8.53
C SER A 277 19.10 -43.00 8.15
N LYS A 278 19.45 -42.52 6.95
CA LYS A 278 19.33 -41.12 6.55
C LYS A 278 18.96 -40.98 5.07
N ILE A 279 18.20 -39.94 4.76
CA ILE A 279 17.81 -39.54 3.42
C ILE A 279 18.69 -38.36 3.05
N GLU A 280 19.30 -38.42 1.87
CA GLU A 280 20.11 -37.34 1.32
C GLU A 280 19.45 -36.84 0.04
N ILE A 281 19.11 -35.56 0.01
CA ILE A 281 18.61 -34.86 -1.17
C ILE A 281 19.69 -33.87 -1.57
N ALA A 282 20.24 -34.02 -2.77
CA ALA A 282 21.33 -33.19 -3.24
C ALA A 282 21.02 -32.55 -4.59
N SER A 283 21.40 -31.28 -4.73
CA SER A 283 21.29 -30.49 -5.95
C SER A 283 22.64 -29.84 -6.28
N ALA A 284 22.97 -29.77 -7.57
CA ALA A 284 24.25 -29.24 -8.03
C ALA A 284 24.23 -27.71 -8.08
N LEU A 285 25.32 -27.07 -7.64
CA LEU A 285 25.55 -25.65 -7.82
C LEU A 285 26.25 -25.42 -9.16
N ASN A 286 25.43 -25.12 -10.17
CA ASN A 286 25.89 -24.81 -11.52
C ASN A 286 27.05 -23.78 -11.48
N SER A 287 28.06 -23.96 -12.33
CA SER A 287 29.31 -23.17 -12.41
C SER A 287 30.38 -23.33 -11.32
N THR A 288 30.10 -23.99 -10.18
CA THR A 288 31.04 -24.03 -9.04
C THR A 288 31.71 -25.39 -8.81
N GLY A 289 31.18 -26.47 -9.40
CA GLY A 289 31.65 -27.84 -9.14
C GLY A 289 31.29 -28.37 -7.75
N MET A 290 30.41 -27.68 -7.02
CA MET A 290 29.92 -28.08 -5.70
C MET A 290 28.47 -28.57 -5.80
N ARG A 291 28.01 -29.32 -4.80
CA ARG A 291 26.61 -29.69 -4.61
C ARG A 291 26.17 -29.38 -3.18
N LEU A 292 24.93 -28.93 -3.04
CA LEU A 292 24.28 -28.76 -1.75
C LEU A 292 23.59 -30.08 -1.38
N VAL A 293 23.90 -30.62 -0.21
CA VAL A 293 23.35 -31.87 0.31
C VAL A 293 22.53 -31.58 1.56
N TRP A 294 21.27 -31.98 1.56
CA TRP A 294 20.39 -31.95 2.73
C TRP A 294 20.19 -33.35 3.27
N GLN A 295 20.59 -33.59 4.51
CA GLN A 295 20.61 -34.91 5.14
C GLN A 295 19.69 -34.97 6.36
N VAL A 296 18.66 -35.83 6.31
CA VAL A 296 17.71 -36.00 7.42
C VAL A 296 17.50 -37.45 7.82
N PRO A 297 17.24 -37.76 9.11
CA PRO A 297 16.93 -39.11 9.55
C PRO A 297 15.62 -39.63 8.93
N PHE A 298 15.53 -40.93 8.63
CA PHE A 298 14.31 -41.54 8.09
C PHE A 298 13.08 -41.41 9.03
N GLY A 299 13.30 -41.08 10.31
CA GLY A 299 12.23 -40.80 11.27
C GLY A 299 11.43 -39.54 10.95
N THR A 300 12.06 -38.50 10.37
CA THR A 300 11.37 -37.24 10.04
C THR A 300 10.36 -37.46 8.92
N LEU A 301 10.78 -38.14 7.85
CA LEU A 301 9.87 -38.54 6.76
C LEU A 301 8.68 -39.32 7.30
N ARG A 302 8.89 -40.31 8.16
CA ARG A 302 7.79 -41.11 8.74
C ARG A 302 6.85 -40.27 9.60
N LEU A 303 7.37 -39.38 10.42
CA LEU A 303 6.55 -38.54 11.30
C LEU A 303 5.71 -37.55 10.48
N ASP A 304 6.33 -36.83 9.56
CA ASP A 304 5.67 -35.80 8.75
C ASP A 304 4.63 -36.43 7.81
N THR A 305 4.99 -37.53 7.14
CA THR A 305 4.04 -38.26 6.28
C THR A 305 2.87 -38.80 7.08
N LEU A 306 3.12 -39.38 8.27
CA LEU A 306 2.06 -39.90 9.14
C LEU A 306 1.13 -38.80 9.64
N GLN A 307 1.66 -37.63 10.03
CA GLN A 307 0.84 -36.49 10.43
C GLN A 307 -0.10 -36.03 9.31
N ASN A 308 0.40 -35.97 8.08
CA ASN A 308 -0.38 -35.55 6.91
C ASN A 308 -1.47 -36.56 6.50
N ILE A 309 -1.24 -37.87 6.67
CA ILE A 309 -2.21 -38.91 6.30
C ILE A 309 -2.95 -39.52 7.50
N LEU A 310 -2.79 -39.00 8.72
CA LEU A 310 -3.29 -39.64 9.93
C LEU A 310 -4.79 -39.92 9.89
N LEU A 311 -5.58 -38.91 9.51
CA LEU A 311 -7.04 -39.01 9.44
C LEU A 311 -7.51 -40.00 8.36
N PRO A 312 -7.09 -39.89 7.08
CA PRO A 312 -7.51 -40.86 6.06
C PRO A 312 -6.98 -42.27 6.31
N LEU A 313 -5.81 -42.41 6.95
CA LEU A 313 -5.27 -43.71 7.35
C LEU A 313 -6.13 -44.35 8.47
N LEU A 314 -6.51 -43.59 9.51
CA LEU A 314 -7.39 -44.07 10.57
C LEU A 314 -8.77 -44.47 10.03
N LEU A 315 -9.32 -43.71 9.09
CA LEU A 315 -10.57 -44.04 8.43
C LEU A 315 -10.46 -45.37 7.65
N ASN A 316 -9.38 -45.55 6.88
CA ASN A 316 -9.13 -46.77 6.10
C ASN A 316 -8.93 -47.99 7.03
N ILE A 317 -8.19 -47.83 8.13
CA ILE A 317 -8.03 -48.87 9.16
C ILE A 317 -9.39 -49.22 9.80
N GLY A 318 -10.23 -48.22 10.08
CA GLY A 318 -11.58 -48.44 10.61
C GLY A 318 -12.46 -49.23 9.64
N LEU A 319 -12.44 -48.88 8.35
CA LEU A 319 -13.16 -49.62 7.30
C LEU A 319 -12.62 -51.04 7.13
N LEU A 320 -11.31 -51.24 7.23
CA LEU A 320 -10.67 -52.55 7.17
C LEU A 320 -11.12 -53.42 8.36
N ALA A 321 -11.19 -52.85 9.56
CA ALA A 321 -11.68 -53.55 10.76
C ALA A 321 -13.15 -53.96 10.62
N LEU A 322 -14.01 -53.08 10.08
CA LEU A 322 -15.41 -53.40 9.78
C LEU A 322 -15.54 -54.48 8.71
N ALA A 323 -14.72 -54.44 7.66
CA ALA A 323 -14.72 -55.45 6.61
C ALA A 323 -14.25 -56.82 7.11
N LEU A 324 -13.22 -56.86 7.97
CA LEU A 324 -12.75 -58.07 8.66
C LEU A 324 -13.80 -58.63 9.62
N PHE A 325 -14.50 -57.76 10.36
CA PHE A 325 -15.61 -58.14 11.22
C PHE A 325 -16.79 -58.72 10.41
N GLY A 326 -17.15 -58.08 9.29
CA GLY A 326 -18.15 -58.60 8.35
C GLY A 326 -17.74 -59.96 7.78
N TYR A 327 -16.49 -60.12 7.37
CA TYR A 327 -15.98 -61.39 6.85
C TYR A 327 -16.05 -62.52 7.88
N THR A 328 -15.69 -62.27 9.14
CA THR A 328 -15.71 -63.30 10.20
C THR A 328 -17.12 -63.66 10.65
N THR A 329 -18.03 -62.69 10.74
CA THR A 329 -19.44 -62.92 11.13
C THR A 329 -20.22 -63.72 10.09
N PHE A 330 -20.11 -63.37 8.79
CA PHE A 330 -20.81 -64.09 7.73
C PHE A 330 -20.19 -65.44 7.36
N ARG A 331 -18.90 -65.65 7.67
CA ARG A 331 -18.26 -66.97 7.51
C ARG A 331 -18.70 -67.98 8.58
N ASN A 332 -19.10 -67.52 9.76
CA ASN A 332 -19.38 -68.36 10.92
C ASN A 332 -20.89 -68.62 11.17
N GLN A 333 -21.80 -68.19 10.28
CA GLN A 333 -23.23 -68.50 10.42
C GLN A 333 -23.54 -69.93 9.91
N PRO A 334 -24.03 -70.86 10.76
CA PRO A 334 -24.50 -72.16 10.31
C PRO A 334 -25.81 -71.99 9.53
N GLY A 335 -25.84 -72.54 8.31
CA GLY A 335 -26.99 -72.49 7.40
C GLY A 335 -28.23 -73.10 8.04
N ARG A 336 -29.20 -72.25 8.36
CA ARG A 336 -30.51 -72.67 8.86
C ARG A 336 -31.40 -72.96 7.66
N THR A 337 -31.66 -74.24 7.44
CA THR A 337 -32.62 -74.77 6.46
C THR A 337 -34.01 -74.19 6.73
N THR A 338 -34.47 -73.31 5.84
CA THR A 338 -35.85 -72.83 5.80
C THR A 338 -36.70 -73.82 4.99
N GLU A 339 -37.52 -74.60 5.69
CA GLU A 339 -38.70 -75.24 5.10
C GLU A 339 -39.77 -74.18 4.78
N VAL A 340 -40.44 -74.41 3.66
CA VAL A 340 -41.37 -73.52 2.98
C VAL A 340 -42.80 -73.72 3.50
N ALA A 341 -43.52 -72.63 3.78
CA ALA A 341 -44.98 -72.57 3.61
C ALA A 341 -45.41 -71.11 3.24
N PRO A 342 -46.46 -70.93 2.44
CA PRO A 342 -46.64 -69.75 1.59
C PRO A 342 -47.44 -68.63 2.28
N ASN A 343 -46.98 -67.38 2.13
CA ASN A 343 -47.73 -66.09 2.11
C ASN A 343 -46.77 -64.92 2.38
N THR A 344 -45.83 -64.65 1.46
CA THR A 344 -44.63 -63.83 1.75
C THR A 344 -44.60 -62.42 1.15
N ALA A 345 -45.48 -62.02 0.23
CA ALA A 345 -45.43 -60.66 -0.32
C ALA A 345 -45.92 -59.60 0.69
N ALA A 346 -47.16 -59.73 1.20
CA ALA A 346 -47.74 -58.76 2.14
C ALA A 346 -47.07 -58.76 3.52
N ASN A 347 -46.60 -59.92 3.99
CA ASN A 347 -45.94 -60.03 5.30
C ASN A 347 -44.50 -59.50 5.28
N ASN A 348 -43.78 -59.54 4.15
CA ASN A 348 -42.46 -58.90 4.07
C ASN A 348 -42.60 -57.38 4.09
N GLU A 349 -43.55 -56.83 3.35
CA GLU A 349 -43.79 -55.38 3.33
C GLU A 349 -44.22 -54.86 4.71
N LEU A 350 -45.10 -55.58 5.41
CA LEU A 350 -45.49 -55.27 6.78
C LEU A 350 -44.31 -55.36 7.78
N ARG A 351 -43.38 -56.31 7.59
CA ARG A 351 -42.18 -56.44 8.41
C ARG A 351 -41.18 -55.31 8.15
N ILE A 352 -40.99 -54.92 6.89
CA ILE A 352 -40.12 -53.81 6.50
C ILE A 352 -40.68 -52.48 7.06
N LEU A 353 -41.98 -52.23 6.89
CA LEU A 353 -42.62 -51.03 7.44
C LEU A 353 -42.54 -50.95 8.97
N ARG A 354 -42.69 -52.09 9.67
CA ARG A 354 -42.50 -52.13 11.13
C ARG A 354 -41.06 -51.84 11.53
N ALA A 355 -40.08 -52.44 10.85
CA ALA A 355 -38.67 -52.22 11.13
C ALA A 355 -38.25 -50.76 10.92
N ILE A 356 -38.71 -50.13 9.82
CA ILE A 356 -38.44 -48.70 9.55
C ILE A 356 -39.09 -47.82 10.61
N ASN A 357 -40.33 -48.10 11.03
CA ASN A 357 -41.01 -47.30 12.06
C ASN A 357 -40.29 -47.41 13.42
N GLU A 358 -39.80 -48.59 13.80
CA GLU A 358 -38.97 -48.76 15.00
C GLU A 358 -37.64 -48.00 14.89
N GLU A 359 -36.99 -48.03 13.74
CA GLU A 359 -35.76 -47.29 13.48
C GLU A 359 -35.98 -45.77 13.59
N ILE A 360 -37.01 -45.24 12.93
CA ILE A 360 -37.39 -43.81 13.00
C ILE A 360 -37.58 -43.38 14.46
N VAL A 361 -38.35 -44.13 15.24
CA VAL A 361 -38.61 -43.79 16.65
C VAL A 361 -37.35 -43.89 17.50
N SER A 362 -36.46 -44.84 17.22
CA SER A 362 -35.18 -44.97 17.93
C SER A 362 -34.22 -43.80 17.67
N LEU A 363 -34.32 -43.15 16.51
CA LEU A 363 -33.47 -42.03 16.08
C LEU A 363 -34.00 -40.65 16.50
N LEU A 364 -35.24 -40.55 17.01
CA LEU A 364 -35.81 -39.29 17.45
C LEU A 364 -35.01 -38.70 18.63
N PRO A 365 -34.65 -37.39 18.59
CA PRO A 365 -33.88 -36.72 19.64
C PRO A 365 -34.73 -36.29 20.85
N LEU A 366 -35.93 -36.87 21.00
CA LEU A 366 -36.92 -36.56 22.03
C LEU A 366 -37.44 -37.90 22.58
N GLY A 367 -37.84 -37.97 23.85
CA GLY A 367 -38.49 -39.17 24.38
C GLY A 367 -39.86 -39.36 23.76
N LEU A 368 -40.10 -40.48 23.08
CA LEU A 368 -41.41 -40.81 22.52
C LEU A 368 -41.93 -42.08 23.17
N LEU A 369 -43.13 -42.01 23.76
CA LEU A 369 -43.81 -43.16 24.36
C LEU A 369 -45.25 -43.23 23.86
N VAL A 370 -45.65 -44.39 23.36
CA VAL A 370 -47.01 -44.67 22.89
C VAL A 370 -47.61 -45.74 23.82
N HIS A 371 -48.68 -45.39 24.53
CA HIS A 371 -49.28 -46.23 25.55
C HIS A 371 -50.75 -46.53 25.26
N ASP A 372 -51.16 -47.78 25.48
CA ASP A 372 -52.54 -48.25 25.34
C ASP A 372 -53.20 -48.34 26.73
N GLN A 373 -54.22 -47.52 26.96
CA GLN A 373 -54.80 -47.25 28.27
C GLN A 373 -55.56 -48.43 28.88
N GLU A 374 -56.23 -49.25 28.06
CA GLU A 374 -57.09 -50.35 28.53
C GLU A 374 -56.27 -51.63 28.75
N ALA A 375 -55.28 -51.87 27.89
CA ALA A 375 -54.37 -53.00 27.99
C ALA A 375 -53.17 -52.76 28.93
N ASN A 376 -53.05 -51.53 29.46
CA ASN A 376 -51.95 -51.06 30.32
C ASN A 376 -50.57 -51.49 29.79
N ARG A 377 -50.32 -51.27 28.49
CA ARG A 377 -49.10 -51.71 27.80
C ARG A 377 -48.52 -50.62 26.91
N THR A 378 -47.20 -50.62 26.82
CA THR A 378 -46.46 -49.77 25.88
C THR A 378 -46.51 -50.39 24.47
N VAL A 379 -47.00 -49.61 23.50
CA VAL A 379 -47.08 -50.00 22.09
C VAL A 379 -45.76 -49.72 21.37
N MET A 380 -45.11 -48.60 21.69
CA MET A 380 -43.86 -48.16 21.10
C MET A 380 -43.16 -47.19 22.05
N SER A 381 -41.85 -47.28 22.16
CA SER A 381 -41.03 -46.40 22.99
C SER A 381 -39.63 -46.30 22.40
N ASN A 382 -38.93 -45.21 22.69
CA ASN A 382 -37.51 -45.09 22.37
C ASN A 382 -36.64 -45.14 23.63
N LYS A 383 -35.33 -45.26 23.44
CA LYS A 383 -34.36 -45.39 24.53
C LYS A 383 -34.46 -44.28 25.58
N ILE A 384 -34.74 -43.04 25.15
CA ILE A 384 -34.89 -41.88 26.03
C ILE A 384 -36.13 -42.04 26.91
N ALA A 385 -37.28 -42.40 26.32
CA ALA A 385 -38.51 -42.64 27.05
C ALA A 385 -38.43 -43.88 27.96
N ASP A 386 -37.81 -44.98 27.51
CA ASP A 386 -37.61 -46.20 28.30
C ASP A 386 -36.77 -45.96 29.56
N HIS A 387 -35.77 -45.07 29.48
CA HIS A 387 -34.96 -44.70 30.63
C HIS A 387 -35.76 -43.89 31.67
N LEU A 388 -36.71 -43.09 31.23
CA LEU A 388 -37.52 -42.23 32.09
C LEU A 388 -38.78 -42.93 32.63
N LEU A 389 -39.27 -43.98 31.95
CA LEU A 389 -40.51 -44.69 32.28
C LEU A 389 -40.58 -45.23 33.72
N PRO A 390 -39.52 -45.81 34.32
CA PRO A 390 -39.54 -46.26 35.71
C PRO A 390 -39.76 -45.14 36.73
N HIS A 391 -39.46 -43.90 36.34
CA HIS A 391 -39.54 -42.72 37.19
C HIS A 391 -40.81 -41.89 36.94
N LEU A 392 -41.66 -42.31 36.00
CA LEU A 392 -42.87 -41.59 35.60
C LEU A 392 -44.11 -42.40 35.96
N ASN A 393 -45.01 -41.83 36.77
CA ASN A 393 -46.32 -42.42 37.00
C ASN A 393 -47.30 -41.97 35.91
N LEU A 394 -47.47 -42.80 34.88
CA LEU A 394 -48.29 -42.50 33.70
C LEU A 394 -49.75 -42.17 34.05
N GLN A 395 -50.33 -42.78 35.09
CA GLN A 395 -51.72 -42.49 35.49
C GLN A 395 -51.88 -41.06 36.03
N ASN A 396 -50.92 -40.61 36.84
CA ASN A 396 -50.91 -39.25 37.38
C ASN A 396 -50.60 -38.22 36.29
N ILE A 397 -49.73 -38.55 35.33
CA ILE A 397 -49.42 -37.67 34.20
C ILE A 397 -50.64 -37.52 33.30
N THR A 398 -51.40 -38.59 33.03
CA THR A 398 -52.62 -38.50 32.23
C THR A 398 -53.70 -37.64 32.90
N SER A 399 -53.91 -37.77 34.22
CA SER A 399 -54.90 -36.95 34.93
C SER A 399 -54.49 -35.47 35.01
N MET A 400 -53.21 -35.19 35.24
CA MET A 400 -52.66 -33.83 35.20
C MET A 400 -52.74 -33.20 33.81
N ALA A 401 -52.58 -34.00 32.74
CA ALA A 401 -52.62 -33.52 31.37
C ALA A 401 -54.03 -33.07 30.97
N GLU A 402 -55.06 -33.74 31.46
CA GLU A 402 -56.46 -33.35 31.25
C GLU A 402 -56.78 -32.00 31.90
N GLN A 403 -56.13 -31.69 33.02
CA GLN A 403 -56.30 -30.41 33.72
C GLN A 403 -55.49 -29.27 33.08
N HIS A 404 -54.35 -29.58 32.45
CA HIS A 404 -53.39 -28.60 31.91
C HIS A 404 -53.27 -28.60 30.38
N GLN A 405 -54.37 -28.91 29.67
CA GLN A 405 -54.44 -28.84 28.20
C GLN A 405 -53.33 -29.64 27.47
N GLY A 406 -52.91 -30.77 28.04
CA GLY A 406 -51.96 -31.68 27.42
C GLY A 406 -50.48 -31.31 27.56
N VAL A 407 -50.10 -30.28 28.33
CA VAL A 407 -48.70 -29.93 28.61
C VAL A 407 -48.41 -30.02 30.09
N ILE A 408 -47.35 -30.75 30.46
CA ILE A 408 -46.92 -30.95 31.84
C ILE A 408 -45.43 -30.71 31.97
N GLN A 409 -45.02 -30.15 33.10
CA GLN A 409 -43.62 -30.12 33.51
C GLN A 409 -43.41 -31.13 34.63
N ALA A 410 -42.48 -32.05 34.45
CA ALA A 410 -42.13 -33.07 35.42
C ALA A 410 -40.64 -33.00 35.72
N THR A 411 -40.28 -33.15 37.00
CA THR A 411 -38.89 -33.26 37.42
C THR A 411 -38.55 -34.71 37.64
N VAL A 412 -37.61 -35.25 36.87
CA VAL A 412 -37.11 -36.63 37.00
C VAL A 412 -35.64 -36.54 37.32
N ASN A 413 -35.21 -37.14 38.44
CA ASN A 413 -33.79 -37.15 38.86
C ASN A 413 -33.13 -35.76 38.89
N ASN A 414 -33.86 -34.74 39.38
CA ASN A 414 -33.44 -33.33 39.42
C ASN A 414 -33.29 -32.62 38.06
N GLU A 415 -33.73 -33.22 36.96
CA GLU A 415 -33.80 -32.58 35.63
C GLU A 415 -35.26 -32.27 35.25
N LEU A 416 -35.48 -31.11 34.64
CA LEU A 416 -36.79 -30.64 34.21
C LEU A 416 -37.12 -31.12 32.80
N TYR A 417 -38.22 -31.87 32.68
CA TYR A 417 -38.76 -32.37 31.43
C TYR A 417 -40.14 -31.77 31.13
N GLU A 418 -40.35 -31.34 29.89
CA GLU A 418 -41.66 -31.00 29.36
C GLU A 418 -42.27 -32.25 28.70
N ILE A 419 -43.41 -32.70 29.21
CA ILE A 419 -44.16 -33.85 28.68
C ILE A 419 -45.43 -33.32 28.02
N ARG A 420 -45.58 -33.58 26.73
CA ARG A 420 -46.80 -33.28 25.97
C ARG A 420 -47.57 -34.56 25.67
N LEU A 421 -48.85 -34.54 25.98
CA LEU A 421 -49.77 -35.66 25.76
C LEU A 421 -50.68 -35.39 24.56
N PHE A 422 -50.69 -36.31 23.62
CA PHE A 422 -51.60 -36.31 22.48
C PHE A 422 -52.43 -37.60 22.46
N ARG A 423 -53.73 -37.47 22.16
CA ARG A 423 -54.59 -38.63 21.90
C ARG A 423 -54.55 -38.95 20.41
N SER A 424 -54.34 -40.22 20.07
CA SER A 424 -54.31 -40.64 18.65
C SER A 424 -55.69 -40.53 18.02
N GLN A 425 -55.77 -39.90 16.85
CA GLN A 425 -57.02 -39.80 16.07
C GLN A 425 -57.34 -41.11 15.32
N VAL A 426 -56.32 -41.93 15.05
CA VAL A 426 -56.44 -43.21 14.33
C VAL A 426 -56.85 -44.33 15.29
N ALA A 427 -56.35 -44.27 16.53
CA ALA A 427 -56.67 -45.23 17.59
C ALA A 427 -57.04 -44.46 18.87
N PRO A 428 -58.33 -44.21 19.13
CA PRO A 428 -58.77 -43.35 20.24
C PRO A 428 -58.39 -43.90 21.63
N ARG A 429 -57.92 -45.15 21.72
CA ARG A 429 -57.45 -45.82 22.94
C ARG A 429 -55.95 -45.62 23.21
N THR A 430 -55.23 -45.03 22.26
CA THR A 430 -53.78 -44.87 22.31
C THR A 430 -53.39 -43.43 22.61
N GLN A 431 -52.53 -43.27 23.61
CA GLN A 431 -51.97 -41.98 24.03
C GLN A 431 -50.50 -41.90 23.62
N ILE A 432 -50.06 -40.72 23.18
CA ILE A 432 -48.70 -40.43 22.74
C ILE A 432 -48.11 -39.38 23.67
N PHE A 433 -47.00 -39.72 24.33
CA PHE A 433 -46.23 -38.82 25.17
C PHE A 433 -44.97 -38.40 24.42
N ILE A 434 -44.76 -37.10 24.31
CA ILE A 434 -43.53 -36.50 23.79
C ILE A 434 -42.83 -35.82 24.96
N ILE A 435 -41.62 -36.28 25.28
CA ILE A 435 -40.82 -35.85 26.44
C ILE A 435 -39.60 -35.07 25.91
N ARG A 436 -39.47 -33.82 26.34
CA ARG A 436 -38.38 -32.90 25.96
C ARG A 436 -37.63 -32.43 27.19
N ASP A 437 -36.30 -32.53 27.16
CA ASP A 437 -35.40 -31.98 28.18
C ASP A 437 -35.32 -30.46 28.04
N GLN A 438 -35.78 -29.72 29.06
CA GLN A 438 -35.81 -28.25 29.07
C GLN A 438 -34.50 -27.65 29.59
N ASP A 439 -33.82 -28.31 30.54
CA ASP A 439 -32.61 -27.78 31.17
C ASP A 439 -31.45 -27.69 30.18
N ARG A 440 -31.31 -28.68 29.30
CA ARG A 440 -30.28 -28.67 28.25
C ARG A 440 -30.47 -27.53 27.26
N GLU A 441 -31.71 -27.22 26.88
CA GLU A 441 -32.03 -26.14 25.94
C GLU A 441 -31.76 -24.77 26.57
N VAL A 442 -32.20 -24.56 27.81
CA VAL A 442 -31.94 -23.32 28.55
C VAL A 442 -30.43 -23.11 28.74
N LEU A 443 -29.68 -24.17 29.05
CA LEU A 443 -28.23 -24.09 29.20
C LEU A 443 -27.53 -23.74 27.88
N VAL A 444 -27.93 -24.35 26.76
CA VAL A 444 -27.38 -24.02 25.43
C VAL A 444 -27.68 -22.57 25.07
N ASN A 445 -28.91 -22.11 25.25
CA ASN A 445 -29.29 -20.71 25.02
C ASN A 445 -28.52 -19.73 25.91
N LYS A 446 -28.30 -20.08 27.19
CA LYS A 446 -27.50 -19.27 28.12
C LYS A 446 -26.03 -19.20 27.70
N LYS A 447 -25.43 -20.34 27.31
CA LYS A 447 -24.04 -20.40 26.79
C LYS A 447 -23.90 -19.61 25.50
N LEU A 448 -24.85 -19.73 24.58
CA LEU A 448 -24.87 -18.99 23.32
C LEU A 448 -24.96 -17.47 23.57
N LYS A 449 -25.88 -17.04 24.44
CA LYS A 449 -26.00 -15.63 24.85
C LYS A 449 -24.74 -15.12 25.56
N GLN A 450 -24.06 -15.95 26.35
CA GLN A 450 -22.80 -15.59 26.98
C GLN A 450 -21.66 -15.48 25.97
N ALA A 451 -21.54 -16.43 25.03
CA ALA A 451 -20.55 -16.40 23.96
C ALA A 451 -20.77 -15.15 23.07
N GLN A 452 -22.02 -14.83 22.75
CA GLN A 452 -22.37 -13.63 21.99
C GLN A 452 -21.97 -12.35 22.74
N ARG A 453 -22.29 -12.23 24.03
CA ARG A 453 -21.86 -11.08 24.85
C ARG A 453 -20.34 -10.94 24.93
N LEU A 454 -19.62 -12.05 25.07
CA LEU A 454 -18.15 -12.04 25.08
C LEU A 454 -17.58 -11.61 23.73
N TYR A 455 -18.17 -12.10 22.63
CA TYR A 455 -17.83 -11.70 21.28
C TYR A 455 -18.06 -10.20 21.06
N GLU A 456 -19.26 -9.70 21.38
CA GLU A 456 -19.61 -8.27 21.28
C GLU A 456 -18.69 -7.39 22.12
N LYS A 457 -18.38 -7.80 23.36
CA LYS A 457 -17.44 -7.08 24.23
C LYS A 457 -16.03 -7.06 23.66
N ASN A 458 -15.56 -8.16 23.08
CA ASN A 458 -14.25 -8.23 22.44
C ASN A 458 -14.18 -7.36 21.19
N GLN A 459 -15.23 -7.39 20.36
CA GLN A 459 -15.43 -6.53 19.20
C GLN A 459 -15.33 -5.05 19.59
N GLN A 460 -16.17 -4.59 20.53
CA GLN A 460 -16.15 -3.21 21.03
C GLN A 460 -14.79 -2.82 21.62
N GLY A 461 -14.15 -3.72 22.36
CA GLY A 461 -12.80 -3.52 22.91
C GLY A 461 -11.74 -3.33 21.83
N ARG A 462 -11.81 -4.10 20.73
CA ARG A 462 -10.91 -3.95 19.58
C ARG A 462 -11.10 -2.63 18.87
N VAL A 463 -12.35 -2.19 18.65
CA VAL A 463 -12.63 -0.88 18.03
C VAL A 463 -12.04 0.25 18.86
N ALA A 464 -12.36 0.29 20.16
CA ALA A 464 -11.86 1.34 21.06
C ALA A 464 -10.33 1.33 21.16
N PHE A 465 -9.71 0.15 21.22
CA PHE A 465 -8.26 0.02 21.26
C PHE A 465 -7.60 0.57 19.99
N MET A 466 -8.10 0.20 18.80
CA MET A 466 -7.55 0.68 17.53
C MET A 466 -7.71 2.19 17.38
N GLN A 467 -8.87 2.74 17.74
CA GLN A 467 -9.10 4.19 17.72
C GLN A 467 -8.09 4.93 18.62
N ASN A 468 -7.92 4.47 19.87
CA ASN A 468 -6.99 5.09 20.81
C ASN A 468 -5.54 5.01 20.33
N ILE A 469 -5.12 3.89 19.72
CA ILE A 469 -3.77 3.76 19.16
C ILE A 469 -3.57 4.71 17.99
N SER A 470 -4.54 4.81 17.08
CA SER A 470 -4.45 5.73 15.94
C SER A 470 -4.29 7.17 16.40
N GLU A 471 -5.10 7.63 17.34
CA GLU A 471 -5.01 8.98 17.91
C GLU A 471 -3.67 9.22 18.63
N THR A 472 -3.22 8.23 19.42
CA THR A 472 -1.96 8.34 20.18
C THR A 472 -0.71 8.30 19.29
N LEU A 473 -0.75 7.61 18.13
CA LEU A 473 0.34 7.58 17.17
C LEU A 473 0.35 8.79 16.24
N LYS A 474 -0.83 9.34 15.90
CA LYS A 474 -0.96 10.49 15.00
C LYS A 474 -0.27 11.73 15.56
N GLU A 475 -0.43 12.00 16.86
CA GLU A 475 0.13 13.18 17.51
C GLU A 475 1.68 13.24 17.48
N PRO A 476 2.44 12.23 17.95
CA PRO A 476 3.89 12.27 17.92
C PRO A 476 4.45 12.31 16.48
N VAL A 477 3.78 11.66 15.52
CA VAL A 477 4.20 11.73 14.12
C VAL A 477 3.99 13.14 13.55
N LYS A 478 2.87 13.79 13.85
CA LYS A 478 2.64 15.20 13.45
C LYS A 478 3.67 16.15 14.06
N THR A 479 4.00 15.97 15.34
CA THR A 479 5.06 16.75 16.00
C THR A 479 6.41 16.53 15.32
N LEU A 480 6.74 15.29 14.97
CA LEU A 480 7.95 14.96 14.21
C LEU A 480 7.96 15.64 12.84
N VAL A 481 6.85 15.61 12.08
CA VAL A 481 6.74 16.33 10.79
C VAL A 481 7.04 17.82 11.00
N ALA A 482 6.45 18.44 12.03
CA ALA A 482 6.61 19.86 12.30
C ALA A 482 8.05 20.23 12.71
N GLU A 483 8.68 19.45 13.59
CA GLU A 483 10.08 19.65 14.01
C GLU A 483 11.05 19.46 12.84
N VAL A 484 10.81 18.45 12.01
CA VAL A 484 11.64 18.16 10.85
C VAL A 484 11.49 19.23 9.77
N ALA A 485 10.28 19.75 9.55
CA ALA A 485 10.05 20.85 8.61
C ALA A 485 10.88 22.11 8.94
N GLN A 486 11.24 22.32 10.22
CA GLN A 486 12.06 23.46 10.65
C GLN A 486 13.55 23.30 10.32
N LEU A 487 14.04 22.07 10.11
CA LEU A 487 15.48 21.81 9.93
C LEU A 487 16.02 22.23 8.55
N GLN A 488 15.15 22.55 7.57
CA GLN A 488 15.47 23.01 6.20
C GLN A 488 16.60 22.27 5.44
N THR A 489 17.01 21.08 5.88
CA THR A 489 17.97 20.23 5.16
C THR A 489 17.25 19.31 4.16
N PRO A 490 17.92 18.84 3.09
CA PRO A 490 17.33 17.87 2.16
C PRO A 490 16.92 16.56 2.85
N ASP A 491 17.70 16.10 3.84
CA ASP A 491 17.37 14.93 4.66
C ASP A 491 16.11 15.17 5.51
N ALA A 492 15.93 16.38 6.02
CA ALA A 492 14.72 16.77 6.74
C ALA A 492 13.48 16.74 5.82
N ARG A 493 13.59 17.18 4.57
CA ARG A 493 12.46 17.08 3.62
C ARG A 493 12.07 15.63 3.34
N GLN A 494 13.03 14.72 3.22
CA GLN A 494 12.73 13.29 3.06
C GLN A 494 12.07 12.71 4.31
N LEU A 495 12.57 13.07 5.49
CA LEU A 495 12.01 12.60 6.76
C LEU A 495 10.58 13.14 7.01
N ALA A 496 10.31 14.38 6.62
CA ALA A 496 8.97 14.96 6.65
C ALA A 496 8.01 14.20 5.73
N ASN A 497 8.44 13.88 4.50
CA ASN A 497 7.62 13.09 3.57
C ASN A 497 7.31 11.69 4.13
N HIS A 498 8.28 11.00 4.72
CA HIS A 498 8.03 9.69 5.35
C HIS A 498 7.08 9.78 6.54
N ALA A 499 7.19 10.85 7.34
CA ALA A 499 6.29 11.07 8.46
C ALA A 499 4.87 11.41 8.00
N ASP A 500 4.69 12.19 6.93
CA ASP A 500 3.39 12.43 6.30
C ASP A 500 2.78 11.13 5.73
N GLU A 501 3.58 10.27 5.11
CA GLU A 501 3.15 8.93 4.66
C GLU A 501 2.65 8.07 5.83
N LEU A 502 3.34 8.11 6.98
CA LEU A 502 2.92 7.41 8.19
C LEU A 502 1.60 7.95 8.75
N VAL A 503 1.42 9.28 8.82
CA VAL A 503 0.15 9.88 9.26
C VAL A 503 -0.98 9.42 8.35
N ARG A 504 -0.78 9.46 7.03
CA ARG A 504 -1.78 9.01 6.06
C ARG A 504 -2.14 7.54 6.27
N MET A 505 -1.14 6.67 6.45
CA MET A 505 -1.36 5.24 6.68
C MET A 505 -2.12 4.98 7.98
N ILE A 506 -1.83 5.73 9.05
CA ILE A 506 -2.58 5.65 10.31
C ILE A 506 -4.05 6.03 10.10
N ASP A 507 -4.31 7.12 9.38
CA ASP A 507 -5.67 7.58 9.07
C ASP A 507 -6.45 6.56 8.23
N GLU A 508 -5.78 5.88 7.30
CA GLU A 508 -6.37 4.85 6.45
C GLU A 508 -6.66 3.56 7.21
N ILE A 509 -5.77 3.15 8.12
CA ILE A 509 -6.02 2.02 9.04
C ILE A 509 -7.18 2.34 9.97
N GLN A 510 -7.25 3.57 10.50
CA GLN A 510 -8.37 4.00 11.33
C GLN A 510 -9.69 3.92 10.55
N LEU A 511 -9.69 4.45 9.33
CA LEU A 511 -10.85 4.41 8.44
C LEU A 511 -11.28 2.97 8.12
N ALA A 512 -10.33 2.08 7.80
CA ALA A 512 -10.61 0.66 7.57
C ALA A 512 -11.30 0.02 8.77
N ASN A 513 -10.80 0.26 9.99
CA ASN A 513 -11.43 -0.23 11.22
C ASN A 513 -12.83 0.36 11.46
N MET A 514 -13.04 1.65 11.15
CA MET A 514 -14.35 2.28 11.28
C MET A 514 -15.37 1.66 10.31
N LEU A 515 -14.94 1.37 9.07
CA LEU A 515 -15.80 0.78 8.04
C LEU A 515 -16.08 -0.71 8.30
N GLU A 516 -15.10 -1.49 8.79
CA GLU A 516 -15.29 -2.91 9.11
C GLU A 516 -16.26 -3.17 10.26
N ASN A 517 -16.28 -2.29 11.25
CA ASN A 517 -17.12 -2.45 12.44
C ASN A 517 -18.44 -1.67 12.36
N ASP A 518 -18.83 -1.19 11.17
CA ASP A 518 -20.00 -0.32 10.95
C ASP A 518 -20.03 0.92 11.87
N ALA A 519 -18.88 1.37 12.36
CA ALA A 519 -18.73 2.50 13.26
C ALA A 519 -18.67 3.85 12.52
N TRP A 520 -18.44 3.85 11.20
CA TRP A 520 -18.54 5.05 10.37
C TRP A 520 -19.96 5.63 10.45
N LYS A 521 -20.07 6.83 11.01
CA LYS A 521 -21.31 7.60 11.04
C LYS A 521 -21.35 8.48 9.82
N SER A 522 -22.31 8.22 8.94
CA SER A 522 -22.51 9.08 7.78
C SER A 522 -23.17 10.38 8.24
N GLU A 523 -22.57 11.51 7.85
CA GLU A 523 -23.08 12.86 8.15
C GLU A 523 -23.54 13.52 6.84
N PRO A 524 -24.76 13.20 6.36
CA PRO A 524 -25.26 13.76 5.12
C PRO A 524 -25.46 15.28 5.28
N THR A 525 -24.93 16.02 4.33
CA THR A 525 -25.03 17.48 4.22
C THR A 525 -25.48 17.84 2.81
N LEU A 526 -25.97 19.06 2.65
CA LEU A 526 -26.27 19.63 1.34
C LEU A 526 -25.00 20.33 0.82
N PHE A 527 -24.58 20.00 -0.40
CA PHE A 527 -23.38 20.59 -0.99
C PHE A 527 -23.39 20.52 -2.53
N SER A 528 -22.69 21.46 -3.17
CA SER A 528 -22.41 21.39 -4.60
C SER A 528 -21.24 20.44 -4.90
N VAL A 529 -21.42 19.57 -5.90
CA VAL A 529 -20.35 18.66 -6.36
C VAL A 529 -19.16 19.45 -6.92
N GLN A 530 -19.42 20.59 -7.56
CA GLN A 530 -18.35 21.45 -8.08
C GLN A 530 -17.50 22.03 -6.95
N ALA A 531 -18.14 22.52 -5.87
CA ALA A 531 -17.40 23.02 -4.70
C ALA A 531 -16.52 21.92 -4.07
N LEU A 532 -17.02 20.69 -4.00
CA LEU A 532 -16.22 19.56 -3.53
C LEU A 532 -15.01 19.30 -4.44
N ILE A 533 -15.17 19.37 -5.76
CA ILE A 533 -14.06 19.21 -6.69
C ILE A 533 -13.02 20.31 -6.50
N ASP A 534 -13.46 21.56 -6.35
CA ASP A 534 -12.59 22.71 -6.10
C ASP A 534 -11.78 22.56 -4.80
N ASP A 535 -12.27 21.81 -3.81
CA ASP A 535 -11.53 21.45 -2.59
C ASP A 535 -10.54 20.28 -2.78
N VAL A 536 -10.84 19.36 -3.70
CA VAL A 536 -10.01 18.17 -3.97
C VAL A 536 -8.82 18.53 -4.84
N VAL A 537 -9.02 19.36 -5.86
CA VAL A 537 -8.00 19.71 -6.86
C VAL A 537 -6.71 20.28 -6.23
N PRO A 538 -6.74 21.29 -5.35
CA PRO A 538 -5.56 21.85 -4.70
C PRO A 538 -4.71 20.82 -3.94
N GLN A 539 -5.32 19.76 -3.43
CA GLN A 539 -4.60 18.72 -2.68
C GLN A 539 -3.84 17.74 -3.59
N VAL A 540 -4.26 17.59 -4.85
CA VAL A 540 -3.63 16.67 -5.82
C VAL A 540 -2.68 17.40 -6.77
N LEU A 541 -2.92 18.70 -7.02
CA LEU A 541 -2.12 19.54 -7.91
C LEU A 541 -0.61 19.52 -7.65
N PRO A 542 -0.09 19.61 -6.41
CA PRO A 542 1.35 19.59 -6.17
C PRO A 542 2.02 18.30 -6.69
N ALA A 543 1.37 17.16 -6.53
CA ALA A 543 1.86 15.87 -7.00
C ALA A 543 1.79 15.75 -8.53
N MET A 544 0.72 16.24 -9.15
CA MET A 544 0.55 16.34 -10.60
C MET A 544 1.64 17.20 -11.24
N LYS A 545 1.82 18.43 -10.72
CA LYS A 545 2.80 19.41 -11.19
C LYS A 545 4.22 18.88 -11.10
N ARG A 546 4.56 18.22 -10.00
CA ARG A 546 5.88 17.61 -9.80
C ARG A 546 6.22 16.55 -10.86
N LYS A 547 5.20 15.88 -11.42
CA LYS A 547 5.35 14.91 -12.51
C LYS A 547 5.18 15.50 -13.91
N GLY A 548 4.62 16.69 -14.03
CA GLY A 548 4.21 17.25 -15.32
C GLY A 548 3.02 16.52 -15.95
N LEU A 549 2.10 16.00 -15.12
CA LEU A 549 0.86 15.38 -15.58
C LEU A 549 -0.22 16.46 -15.80
N GLN A 550 -1.00 16.31 -16.87
CA GLN A 550 -2.14 17.19 -17.14
C GLN A 550 -3.39 16.72 -16.38
N LEU A 551 -4.10 17.65 -15.74
CA LEU A 551 -5.39 17.40 -15.10
C LEU A 551 -6.52 17.97 -15.95
N LEU A 552 -7.56 17.18 -16.19
CA LEU A 552 -8.78 17.60 -16.89
C LEU A 552 -10.00 17.24 -16.05
N ILE A 553 -10.88 18.20 -15.80
CA ILE A 553 -12.12 17.99 -15.05
C ILE A 553 -13.31 18.33 -15.91
N ASN A 554 -14.14 17.32 -16.15
CA ASN A 554 -15.30 17.38 -16.99
C ASN A 554 -16.56 17.11 -16.15
N ASN A 555 -17.07 18.15 -15.51
CA ASN A 555 -18.31 18.09 -14.74
C ASN A 555 -19.50 18.40 -15.67
N HIS A 556 -20.40 17.43 -15.85
CA HIS A 556 -21.61 17.60 -16.67
C HIS A 556 -22.84 18.02 -15.85
N LEU A 557 -22.70 18.21 -14.54
CA LEU A 557 -23.76 18.73 -13.69
C LEU A 557 -23.96 20.24 -13.90
N THR A 558 -25.16 20.74 -13.63
CA THR A 558 -25.46 22.17 -13.67
C THR A 558 -24.81 22.91 -12.49
N VAL A 559 -24.55 24.23 -12.62
CA VAL A 559 -23.81 25.05 -11.62
C VAL A 559 -24.40 24.94 -10.22
N ASN A 560 -25.73 24.97 -10.12
CA ASN A 560 -26.48 24.95 -8.87
C ASN A 560 -26.95 23.55 -8.48
N ASP A 561 -26.35 22.49 -9.04
CA ASP A 561 -26.69 21.11 -8.68
C ASP A 561 -26.17 20.79 -7.27
N GLU A 562 -27.04 21.02 -6.28
CA GLU A 562 -26.80 20.64 -4.90
C GLU A 562 -27.28 19.23 -4.60
N ARG A 563 -26.42 18.48 -3.93
CA ARG A 563 -26.63 17.07 -3.61
C ARG A 563 -26.70 16.90 -2.11
N HIS A 564 -27.69 16.15 -1.65
CA HIS A 564 -27.80 15.73 -0.26
C HIS A 564 -27.10 14.36 -0.08
N GLY A 565 -26.00 14.35 0.67
CA GLY A 565 -25.20 13.16 0.90
C GLY A 565 -23.98 13.45 1.77
N ASP A 566 -23.19 12.42 2.06
CA ASP A 566 -21.99 12.58 2.90
C ASP A 566 -20.82 13.06 2.03
N ARG A 567 -20.61 14.39 2.09
CA ARG A 567 -19.58 15.12 1.33
C ARG A 567 -18.17 14.62 1.64
N ASP A 568 -17.87 14.35 2.90
CA ASP A 568 -16.53 13.97 3.33
C ASP A 568 -16.17 12.55 2.91
N ALA A 569 -17.14 11.62 2.91
CA ALA A 569 -16.96 10.30 2.33
C ALA A 569 -16.63 10.39 0.83
N LEU A 570 -17.38 11.19 0.06
CA LEU A 570 -17.11 11.38 -1.38
C LEU A 570 -15.76 12.06 -1.62
N ARG A 571 -15.44 13.11 -0.84
CA ARG A 571 -14.12 13.77 -0.85
C ARG A 571 -12.99 12.76 -0.68
N ARG A 572 -13.13 11.86 0.30
CA ARG A 572 -12.13 10.84 0.59
C ARG A 572 -11.97 9.84 -0.55
N ILE A 573 -13.06 9.39 -1.17
CA ILE A 573 -13.02 8.52 -2.35
C ILE A 573 -12.24 9.19 -3.49
N LEU A 574 -12.58 10.44 -3.82
CA LEU A 574 -11.93 11.17 -4.91
C LEU A 574 -10.43 11.36 -4.63
N LEU A 575 -10.05 11.77 -3.42
CA LEU A 575 -8.63 11.94 -3.06
C LEU A 575 -7.84 10.63 -3.16
N LEU A 576 -8.38 9.52 -2.64
CA LEU A 576 -7.70 8.23 -2.68
C LEU A 576 -7.47 7.74 -4.12
N LEU A 577 -8.50 7.81 -4.97
CA LEU A 577 -8.41 7.37 -6.37
C LEU A 577 -7.55 8.30 -7.22
N MET A 578 -7.67 9.62 -7.04
CA MET A 578 -6.82 10.59 -7.75
C MET A 578 -5.35 10.41 -7.37
N GLN A 579 -5.03 10.28 -6.07
CA GLN A 579 -3.64 10.01 -5.64
C GLN A 579 -3.11 8.68 -6.17
N TYR A 580 -3.95 7.64 -6.25
CA TYR A 580 -3.58 6.38 -6.87
C TYR A 580 -3.25 6.57 -8.36
N ALA A 581 -4.15 7.21 -9.12
CA ALA A 581 -3.97 7.50 -10.54
C ALA A 581 -2.72 8.36 -10.81
N VAL A 582 -2.47 9.36 -9.96
CA VAL A 582 -1.23 10.16 -10.00
C VAL A 582 -0.01 9.27 -9.85
N THR A 583 -0.04 8.27 -8.97
CA THR A 583 1.12 7.43 -8.67
C THR A 583 1.42 6.46 -9.83
N THR A 584 0.40 5.84 -10.41
CA THR A 584 0.51 4.89 -11.53
C THR A 584 0.76 5.53 -12.89
N THR A 585 0.53 6.84 -13.01
CA THR A 585 0.77 7.58 -14.26
C THR A 585 2.14 8.25 -14.21
N GLN A 586 3.04 7.88 -15.12
CA GLN A 586 4.34 8.52 -15.22
C GLN A 586 4.32 9.77 -16.11
N ILE A 587 3.63 9.67 -17.25
CA ILE A 587 3.52 10.73 -18.26
C ILE A 587 2.10 10.66 -18.83
N GLY A 588 1.53 11.81 -19.16
CA GLY A 588 0.22 11.91 -19.81
C GLY A 588 -0.76 12.71 -18.97
N LYS A 589 -2.01 12.24 -18.89
CA LYS A 589 -3.10 13.01 -18.29
C LYS A 589 -4.01 12.16 -17.39
N ILE A 590 -4.69 12.84 -16.47
CA ILE A 590 -5.73 12.29 -15.62
C ILE A 590 -7.00 13.11 -15.86
N THR A 591 -8.09 12.42 -16.18
CA THR A 591 -9.40 13.04 -16.44
C THR A 591 -10.40 12.60 -15.37
N LEU A 592 -11.09 13.56 -14.73
CA LEU A 592 -12.23 13.32 -13.86
C LEU A 592 -13.51 13.70 -14.62
N GLU A 593 -14.36 12.72 -14.92
CA GLU A 593 -15.70 12.93 -15.47
C GLU A 593 -16.76 12.77 -14.38
N VAL A 594 -17.73 13.67 -14.34
CA VAL A 594 -18.89 13.57 -13.44
C VAL A 594 -20.16 13.62 -14.27
N ASP A 595 -20.94 12.55 -14.18
CA ASP A 595 -22.21 12.39 -14.89
C ASP A 595 -23.35 12.06 -13.93
N GLN A 596 -24.53 12.56 -14.24
CA GLN A 596 -25.79 12.07 -13.69
C GLN A 596 -26.34 10.96 -14.58
N ASP A 597 -26.86 9.89 -13.97
CA ASP A 597 -27.55 8.83 -14.71
C ASP A 597 -28.91 9.34 -15.23
N GLU A 598 -29.13 9.26 -16.55
CA GLU A 598 -30.39 9.68 -17.18
C GLU A 598 -31.62 8.93 -16.61
N SER A 599 -31.43 7.71 -16.14
CA SER A 599 -32.53 6.86 -15.65
C SER A 599 -32.94 7.14 -14.21
N VAL A 600 -32.02 7.65 -13.39
CA VAL A 600 -32.24 7.88 -11.95
C VAL A 600 -31.48 9.13 -11.53
N ALA A 601 -32.22 10.22 -11.31
CA ALA A 601 -31.64 11.51 -10.95
C ALA A 601 -30.75 11.47 -9.70
N GLU A 602 -30.99 10.55 -8.77
CA GLU A 602 -30.20 10.38 -7.54
C GLU A 602 -28.87 9.65 -7.75
N ARG A 603 -28.58 9.11 -8.94
CA ARG A 603 -27.35 8.36 -9.20
C ARG A 603 -26.33 9.24 -9.90
N LEU A 604 -25.17 9.37 -9.26
CA LEU A 604 -24.01 10.04 -9.83
C LEU A 604 -22.93 9.02 -10.16
N THR A 605 -22.24 9.24 -11.27
CA THR A 605 -21.11 8.46 -11.73
C THR A 605 -19.88 9.35 -11.83
N PHE A 606 -18.86 9.03 -11.06
CA PHE A 606 -17.55 9.66 -11.12
C PHE A 606 -16.60 8.71 -11.85
N ARG A 607 -15.99 9.16 -12.96
CA ARG A 607 -14.98 8.38 -13.68
C ARG A 607 -13.64 9.08 -13.60
N ILE A 608 -12.64 8.38 -13.10
CA ILE A 608 -11.24 8.84 -13.14
C ILE A 608 -10.54 7.99 -14.19
N LEU A 609 -10.05 8.63 -15.24
CA LEU A 609 -9.32 8.00 -16.32
C LEU A 609 -7.87 8.46 -16.28
N ASP A 610 -6.95 7.52 -16.19
CA ASP A 610 -5.52 7.80 -16.33
C ASP A 610 -4.96 7.17 -17.61
N THR A 611 -3.88 7.75 -18.12
CA THR A 611 -3.15 7.24 -19.29
C THR A 611 -1.83 6.56 -18.91
N GLY A 612 -1.76 5.97 -17.70
CA GLY A 612 -0.56 5.31 -17.19
C GLY A 612 -0.32 3.92 -17.79
N GLU A 613 0.55 3.14 -17.16
CA GLU A 613 0.80 1.74 -17.56
C GLU A 613 -0.41 0.82 -17.30
N GLY A 614 -1.41 1.31 -16.55
CA GLY A 614 -2.55 0.53 -16.11
C GLY A 614 -2.24 -0.28 -14.85
N VAL A 615 -3.25 -0.54 -14.03
CA VAL A 615 -3.08 -1.42 -12.86
C VAL A 615 -3.16 -2.89 -13.25
N THR A 616 -2.30 -3.71 -12.65
CA THR A 616 -2.30 -5.16 -12.89
C THR A 616 -3.53 -5.83 -12.29
N LEU A 617 -3.94 -6.99 -12.80
CA LEU A 617 -5.04 -7.77 -12.21
C LEU A 617 -4.75 -8.13 -10.74
N SER A 618 -3.50 -8.46 -10.42
CA SER A 618 -3.05 -8.70 -9.05
C SER A 618 -3.23 -7.48 -8.15
N GLU A 619 -2.98 -6.26 -8.63
CA GLU A 619 -3.26 -5.05 -7.86
C GLU A 619 -4.76 -4.82 -7.64
N ILE A 620 -5.59 -5.14 -8.64
CA ILE A 620 -7.05 -5.06 -8.50
C ILE A 620 -7.56 -6.01 -7.42
N ASP A 621 -6.92 -7.17 -7.20
CA ASP A 621 -7.29 -8.10 -6.12
C ASP A 621 -7.21 -7.47 -4.71
N ASN A 622 -6.44 -6.39 -4.53
CA ASN A 622 -6.42 -5.62 -3.29
C ASN A 622 -7.78 -4.97 -2.95
N LEU A 623 -8.70 -4.84 -3.91
CA LEU A 623 -10.10 -4.46 -3.70
C LEU A 623 -10.83 -5.43 -2.75
N HIS A 624 -10.51 -6.73 -2.85
CA HIS A 624 -11.10 -7.78 -2.04
C HIS A 624 -10.25 -8.09 -0.81
N PHE A 625 -8.93 -8.17 -0.97
CA PHE A 625 -7.98 -8.54 0.06
C PHE A 625 -6.80 -7.56 0.07
N PRO A 626 -6.84 -6.48 0.87
CA PRO A 626 -5.75 -5.53 0.93
C PRO A 626 -4.41 -6.18 1.27
N PHE A 627 -3.33 -5.68 0.68
CA PHE A 627 -1.95 -6.18 0.84
C PHE A 627 -1.66 -7.57 0.27
N ILE A 628 -2.58 -8.18 -0.47
CA ILE A 628 -2.31 -9.47 -1.12
C ILE A 628 -1.27 -9.34 -2.24
N SER A 629 -1.30 -8.20 -2.94
CA SER A 629 -0.38 -7.88 -4.03
C SER A 629 0.33 -6.57 -3.77
N GLU A 630 1.58 -6.49 -4.21
CA GLU A 630 2.30 -5.23 -4.21
C GLU A 630 1.66 -4.24 -5.18
N THR A 631 1.55 -2.99 -4.74
CA THR A 631 1.11 -1.87 -5.56
C THR A 631 2.29 -1.21 -6.27
N GLN A 632 2.01 -0.59 -7.42
CA GLN A 632 2.99 0.19 -8.15
C GLN A 632 3.59 1.31 -7.31
N LYS A 633 4.84 1.65 -7.63
CA LYS A 633 5.60 2.73 -7.01
C LYS A 633 6.38 3.48 -8.06
N ASP A 634 6.73 4.71 -7.75
CA ASP A 634 7.60 5.53 -8.57
C ASP A 634 8.64 6.27 -7.70
N ARG A 635 9.32 7.27 -8.27
CA ARG A 635 10.31 8.07 -7.53
C ARG A 635 9.70 9.01 -6.48
N TYR A 636 8.38 9.16 -6.47
CA TYR A 636 7.65 10.18 -5.71
C TYR A 636 6.75 9.60 -4.62
N GLY A 637 6.51 8.28 -4.64
CA GLY A 637 5.79 7.54 -3.62
C GLY A 637 5.40 6.13 -4.07
N LYS A 638 4.56 5.48 -3.25
CA LYS A 638 3.96 4.18 -3.53
C LYS A 638 2.43 4.28 -3.48
N ALA A 639 1.76 3.62 -4.43
CA ALA A 639 0.31 3.61 -4.47
C ALA A 639 -0.24 2.84 -3.27
N ASN A 640 -1.32 3.34 -2.65
CA ASN A 640 -1.80 2.79 -1.40
C ASN A 640 -2.54 1.44 -1.60
N PRO A 641 -2.08 0.33 -0.98
CA PRO A 641 -2.75 -0.98 -1.08
C PRO A 641 -4.18 -1.03 -0.49
N LEU A 642 -4.56 -0.09 0.38
CA LEU A 642 -5.89 0.00 0.97
C LEU A 642 -6.88 0.81 0.12
N ALA A 643 -6.40 1.60 -0.85
CA ALA A 643 -7.21 2.62 -1.51
C ALA A 643 -8.50 2.05 -2.14
N PHE A 644 -8.39 0.98 -2.94
CA PHE A 644 -9.55 0.39 -3.62
C PHE A 644 -10.57 -0.19 -2.64
N ARG A 645 -10.11 -0.90 -1.61
CA ARG A 645 -10.98 -1.47 -0.58
C ARG A 645 -11.75 -0.38 0.18
N LEU A 646 -11.04 0.68 0.61
CA LEU A 646 -11.62 1.81 1.31
C LEU A 646 -12.64 2.54 0.43
N CYS A 647 -12.30 2.78 -0.84
CA CYS A 647 -13.20 3.44 -1.79
C CYS A 647 -14.47 2.61 -2.05
N ASP A 648 -14.37 1.28 -2.21
CA ASP A 648 -15.55 0.43 -2.39
C ASP A 648 -16.44 0.39 -1.14
N GLN A 649 -15.85 0.30 0.05
CA GLN A 649 -16.61 0.34 1.30
C GLN A 649 -17.31 1.68 1.51
N LEU A 650 -16.62 2.81 1.27
CA LEU A 650 -17.23 4.13 1.33
C LEU A 650 -18.33 4.30 0.27
N ALA A 651 -18.09 3.88 -0.97
CA ALA A 651 -19.09 3.94 -2.04
C ALA A 651 -20.35 3.13 -1.67
N ARG A 652 -20.20 1.96 -1.04
CA ARG A 652 -21.31 1.16 -0.51
C ARG A 652 -22.09 1.90 0.58
N LYS A 653 -21.40 2.63 1.48
CA LYS A 653 -22.06 3.49 2.49
C LYS A 653 -22.84 4.63 1.85
N LEU A 654 -22.38 5.13 0.71
CA LEU A 654 -23.08 6.10 -0.15
C LEU A 654 -24.12 5.45 -1.10
N GLY A 655 -24.49 4.18 -0.90
CA GLY A 655 -25.51 3.50 -1.69
C GLY A 655 -25.09 3.12 -3.12
N GLY A 656 -23.78 3.01 -3.40
CA GLY A 656 -23.25 2.59 -4.69
C GLY A 656 -22.05 1.63 -4.59
N HIS A 657 -21.11 1.70 -5.52
CA HIS A 657 -19.97 0.77 -5.62
C HIS A 657 -18.82 1.32 -6.47
N LEU A 658 -17.63 0.71 -6.35
CA LEU A 658 -16.46 0.98 -7.21
C LEU A 658 -16.28 -0.11 -8.27
N SER A 659 -15.95 0.28 -9.50
CA SER A 659 -15.53 -0.61 -10.58
C SER A 659 -14.22 -0.12 -11.19
N ILE A 660 -13.31 -1.04 -11.48
CA ILE A 660 -11.98 -0.73 -12.05
C ILE A 660 -11.82 -1.52 -13.35
N LYS A 661 -11.44 -0.83 -14.42
CA LYS A 661 -11.11 -1.43 -15.72
C LYS A 661 -9.76 -0.90 -16.17
N ALA A 662 -8.75 -1.77 -16.15
CA ALA A 662 -7.40 -1.44 -16.59
C ALA A 662 -7.06 -2.15 -17.90
N ARG A 663 -6.20 -1.52 -18.70
CA ARG A 663 -5.54 -2.15 -19.84
C ARG A 663 -4.06 -1.78 -19.81
N ASP A 664 -3.21 -2.79 -19.89
CA ASP A 664 -1.77 -2.62 -19.91
C ASP A 664 -1.33 -1.66 -21.03
N GLY A 665 -0.56 -0.64 -20.67
CA GLY A 665 -0.07 0.42 -21.56
C GLY A 665 -1.12 1.41 -22.09
N LEU A 666 -2.41 1.28 -21.71
CA LEU A 666 -3.49 2.21 -22.08
C LEU A 666 -4.06 2.98 -20.88
N GLY A 667 -3.69 2.58 -19.66
CA GLY A 667 -4.10 3.21 -18.41
C GLY A 667 -5.28 2.54 -17.72
N THR A 668 -5.82 3.21 -16.72
CA THR A 668 -6.91 2.70 -15.88
C THR A 668 -8.12 3.62 -15.88
N ARG A 669 -9.31 3.02 -15.89
CA ARG A 669 -10.56 3.70 -15.60
C ARG A 669 -11.13 3.20 -14.27
N TYR A 670 -11.19 4.11 -13.31
CA TYR A 670 -11.89 3.94 -12.05
C TYR A 670 -13.29 4.54 -12.19
N THR A 671 -14.34 3.80 -11.82
CA THR A 671 -15.73 4.25 -11.93
C THR A 671 -16.41 4.05 -10.59
N VAL A 672 -16.81 5.16 -9.96
CA VAL A 672 -17.52 5.17 -8.70
C VAL A 672 -18.96 5.57 -8.97
N HIS A 673 -19.88 4.71 -8.55
CA HIS A 673 -21.31 5.04 -8.49
C HIS A 673 -21.67 5.39 -7.06
N VAL A 674 -22.42 6.47 -6.87
CA VAL A 674 -22.98 6.88 -5.57
C VAL A 674 -24.43 7.29 -5.71
N LYS A 675 -25.18 7.19 -4.62
CA LYS A 675 -26.56 7.66 -4.52
C LYS A 675 -26.60 8.94 -3.70
N MET A 676 -26.93 10.05 -4.34
CA MET A 676 -27.10 11.36 -3.71
C MET A 676 -28.32 12.07 -4.28
N THR A 677 -29.30 12.33 -3.42
CA THR A 677 -30.57 12.94 -3.84
C THR A 677 -30.30 14.40 -4.21
N PRO A 678 -30.66 14.84 -5.44
CA PRO A 678 -30.60 16.25 -5.79
C PRO A 678 -31.60 17.05 -4.96
N LEU A 679 -31.26 18.28 -4.63
CA LEU A 679 -32.24 19.22 -4.12
C LEU A 679 -33.12 19.68 -5.29
N ASP A 680 -34.44 19.46 -5.19
CA ASP A 680 -35.39 20.02 -6.14
C ASP A 680 -35.42 21.55 -5.98
N GLN A 681 -34.57 22.24 -6.73
CA GLN A 681 -34.68 23.68 -6.90
C GLN A 681 -35.77 23.96 -7.93
N HIS A 682 -36.77 24.75 -7.54
CA HIS A 682 -37.63 25.40 -8.51
C HIS A 682 -36.74 26.28 -9.38
N LYS A 683 -36.82 26.11 -10.71
CA LYS A 683 -36.25 27.05 -11.68
C LYS A 683 -36.97 28.40 -11.53
N GLU A 684 -36.58 29.20 -10.55
CA GLU A 684 -36.72 30.64 -10.69
C GLU A 684 -35.56 31.08 -11.59
N ASP A 685 -35.87 31.90 -12.61
CA ASP A 685 -34.87 32.51 -13.48
C ASP A 685 -34.05 33.50 -12.63
N GLU A 686 -33.10 32.99 -11.86
CA GLU A 686 -32.08 33.80 -11.21
C GLU A 686 -31.12 34.34 -12.28
N GLU A 687 -30.82 35.64 -12.22
CA GLU A 687 -29.77 36.28 -13.03
C GLU A 687 -28.47 35.51 -12.84
N ARG A 688 -27.89 35.04 -13.94
CA ARG A 688 -26.63 34.30 -13.91
C ARG A 688 -25.47 35.29 -13.82
N LEU A 689 -24.36 34.81 -13.26
CA LEU A 689 -23.16 35.59 -12.95
C LEU A 689 -22.62 36.41 -14.13
N LEU A 690 -22.74 35.90 -15.35
CA LEU A 690 -22.18 36.49 -16.58
C LEU A 690 -23.26 36.70 -17.65
N ASP A 691 -24.51 36.92 -17.26
CA ASP A 691 -25.55 37.31 -18.22
C ASP A 691 -25.13 38.59 -18.97
N ASP A 692 -25.39 38.63 -20.28
CA ASP A 692 -24.99 39.69 -21.21
C ASP A 692 -23.47 39.93 -21.38
N VAL A 693 -22.61 39.07 -20.84
CA VAL A 693 -21.14 39.14 -21.06
C VAL A 693 -20.73 38.31 -22.27
N SER A 694 -19.86 38.86 -23.12
CA SER A 694 -19.29 38.19 -24.29
C SER A 694 -17.81 37.84 -24.09
N VAL A 695 -17.47 36.57 -24.28
CA VAL A 695 -16.14 36.02 -23.98
C VAL A 695 -15.51 35.43 -25.23
N MET A 696 -14.34 35.94 -25.61
CA MET A 696 -13.53 35.39 -26.70
C MET A 696 -12.62 34.28 -26.18
N ILE A 697 -12.74 33.07 -26.75
CA ILE A 697 -11.99 31.88 -26.31
C ILE A 697 -11.04 31.41 -27.42
N ASP A 698 -9.75 31.72 -27.26
CA ASP A 698 -8.67 31.28 -28.16
C ASP A 698 -7.81 30.20 -27.48
N VAL A 699 -8.34 28.98 -27.44
CA VAL A 699 -7.71 27.82 -26.78
C VAL A 699 -7.30 26.77 -27.80
N THR A 700 -6.04 26.38 -27.81
CA THR A 700 -5.49 25.41 -28.77
C THR A 700 -6.00 23.99 -28.56
N SER A 701 -6.21 23.57 -27.31
CA SER A 701 -6.72 22.23 -26.98
C SER A 701 -8.24 22.17 -27.02
N ASN A 702 -8.80 21.32 -27.89
CA ASN A 702 -10.25 21.11 -27.98
C ASN A 702 -10.89 20.61 -26.67
N GLU A 703 -10.18 19.78 -25.90
CA GLU A 703 -10.69 19.26 -24.62
C GLU A 703 -10.81 20.37 -23.58
N VAL A 704 -9.78 21.22 -23.45
CA VAL A 704 -9.78 22.37 -22.54
C VAL A 704 -10.84 23.39 -22.98
N ARG A 705 -10.92 23.66 -24.29
CA ARG A 705 -11.93 24.55 -24.88
C ARG A 705 -13.34 24.12 -24.49
N ASN A 706 -13.68 22.84 -24.62
CA ASN A 706 -15.00 22.32 -24.28
C ASN A 706 -15.33 22.44 -22.79
N ILE A 707 -14.34 22.23 -21.92
CA ILE A 707 -14.51 22.38 -20.45
C ILE A 707 -14.82 23.85 -20.12
N VAL A 708 -14.00 24.77 -20.62
CA VAL A 708 -14.11 26.21 -20.34
C VAL A 708 -15.39 26.79 -20.94
N LEU A 709 -15.71 26.46 -22.20
CA LEU A 709 -16.92 26.90 -22.87
C LEU A 709 -18.16 26.49 -22.07
N ARG A 710 -18.21 25.23 -21.61
CA ARG A 710 -19.32 24.78 -20.77
C ARG A 710 -19.40 25.54 -19.46
N GLN A 711 -18.28 25.76 -18.77
CA GLN A 711 -18.27 26.51 -17.50
C GLN A 711 -18.80 27.94 -17.68
N LEU A 712 -18.39 28.63 -18.75
CA LEU A 712 -18.82 29.99 -19.05
C LEU A 712 -20.29 30.07 -19.48
N GLU A 713 -20.76 29.19 -20.37
CA GLU A 713 -22.18 29.11 -20.76
C GLU A 713 -23.09 28.80 -19.57
N ASN A 714 -22.61 27.93 -18.69
CA ASN A 714 -23.27 27.59 -17.43
C ASN A 714 -23.43 28.82 -16.51
N TRP A 715 -22.53 29.80 -16.58
CA TRP A 715 -22.64 31.07 -15.86
C TRP A 715 -23.37 32.17 -16.65
N GLY A 716 -23.87 31.90 -17.85
CA GLY A 716 -24.65 32.85 -18.67
C GLY A 716 -23.88 33.58 -19.78
N ALA A 717 -22.57 33.36 -19.89
CA ALA A 717 -21.75 34.07 -20.86
C ALA A 717 -21.97 33.60 -22.31
N THR A 718 -21.92 34.53 -23.25
CA THR A 718 -21.89 34.25 -24.69
C THR A 718 -20.46 34.02 -25.16
N CYS A 719 -20.14 32.79 -25.54
CA CYS A 719 -18.78 32.42 -25.94
C CYS A 719 -18.59 32.56 -27.46
N ILE A 720 -17.51 33.21 -27.89
CA ILE A 720 -17.16 33.41 -29.30
C ILE A 720 -15.81 32.76 -29.57
N THR A 721 -15.72 31.96 -30.64
CA THR A 721 -14.45 31.41 -31.10
C THR A 721 -13.80 32.27 -32.19
N PRO A 722 -12.46 32.25 -32.35
CA PRO A 722 -11.77 33.04 -33.38
C PRO A 722 -12.29 32.79 -34.81
N ASP A 723 -12.73 31.56 -35.10
CA ASP A 723 -13.25 31.15 -36.41
C ASP A 723 -14.65 31.70 -36.69
N GLU A 724 -15.43 31.97 -35.65
CA GLU A 724 -16.81 32.46 -35.72
C GLU A 724 -16.91 33.99 -35.60
N ARG A 725 -15.80 34.65 -35.25
CA ARG A 725 -15.77 36.08 -35.02
C ARG A 725 -16.01 36.88 -36.30
N LEU A 726 -17.08 37.65 -36.33
CA LEU A 726 -17.29 38.70 -37.33
C LEU A 726 -16.32 39.87 -37.04
N ILE A 727 -15.75 40.50 -38.08
CA ILE A 727 -14.73 41.58 -37.95
C ILE A 727 -15.20 42.74 -37.05
N SER A 728 -16.51 42.95 -36.92
CA SER A 728 -17.14 44.02 -36.14
C SER A 728 -17.70 43.57 -34.78
N GLN A 729 -17.44 42.33 -34.35
CA GLN A 729 -17.94 41.81 -33.07
C GLN A 729 -16.93 42.11 -31.96
N GLU A 730 -17.36 42.93 -31.02
CA GLU A 730 -16.64 43.25 -29.79
C GLU A 730 -16.80 42.10 -28.78
N TYR A 731 -15.84 41.98 -27.86
CA TYR A 731 -15.85 41.03 -26.78
C TYR A 731 -15.40 41.73 -25.49
N ASP A 732 -15.92 41.30 -24.35
CA ASP A 732 -15.63 41.91 -23.04
C ASP A 732 -14.39 41.27 -22.40
N LEU A 733 -14.27 39.94 -22.54
CA LEU A 733 -13.19 39.15 -21.95
C LEU A 733 -12.45 38.31 -22.99
N PHE A 734 -11.15 38.14 -22.81
CA PHE A 734 -10.29 37.30 -23.66
C PHE A 734 -9.62 36.18 -22.86
N LEU A 735 -9.83 34.94 -23.27
CA LEU A 735 -9.26 33.74 -22.66
C LEU A 735 -8.37 33.01 -23.65
N THR A 736 -7.17 32.62 -23.23
CA THR A 736 -6.24 31.85 -24.07
C THR A 736 -5.42 30.86 -23.24
N ASP A 737 -5.03 29.73 -23.82
CA ASP A 737 -4.06 28.78 -23.23
C ASP A 737 -2.62 29.05 -23.71
N ASN A 738 -2.43 29.96 -24.67
CA ASN A 738 -1.13 30.31 -25.22
C ASN A 738 -0.65 31.66 -24.68
N PRO A 739 0.46 31.70 -23.91
CA PRO A 739 0.98 32.95 -23.35
C PRO A 739 1.40 33.97 -24.43
N SER A 740 1.67 33.54 -25.66
CA SER A 740 2.07 34.44 -26.76
C SER A 740 0.91 35.25 -27.31
N ASN A 741 -0.33 34.75 -27.17
CA ASN A 741 -1.54 35.41 -27.67
C ASN A 741 -2.09 36.42 -26.65
N LEU A 742 -1.63 36.33 -25.39
CA LEU A 742 -2.01 37.23 -24.29
C LEU A 742 -1.29 38.60 -24.43
N THR A 743 -1.73 39.41 -25.37
CA THR A 743 -1.13 40.72 -25.69
C THR A 743 -1.83 41.91 -25.01
N ALA A 744 -3.05 41.72 -24.50
CA ALA A 744 -3.86 42.72 -23.81
C ALA A 744 -4.43 42.16 -22.49
N SER A 745 -5.38 42.87 -21.86
CA SER A 745 -6.11 42.38 -20.69
C SER A 745 -6.86 41.08 -21.02
N GLY A 746 -6.66 40.05 -20.21
CA GLY A 746 -7.18 38.72 -20.49
C GLY A 746 -6.74 37.69 -19.47
N LEU A 747 -7.27 36.48 -19.62
CA LEU A 747 -7.10 35.37 -18.71
C LEU A 747 -6.30 34.24 -19.38
N LEU A 748 -5.12 33.94 -18.84
CA LEU A 748 -4.30 32.81 -19.24
C LEU A 748 -4.74 31.55 -18.50
N LEU A 749 -5.23 30.57 -19.26
CA LEU A 749 -5.68 29.30 -18.73
C LEU A 749 -4.49 28.36 -18.50
N SER A 750 -4.45 27.75 -17.32
CA SER A 750 -3.43 26.77 -16.94
C SER A 750 -4.08 25.57 -16.23
N ASP A 751 -3.33 24.50 -16.04
CA ASP A 751 -3.73 23.34 -15.25
C ASP A 751 -2.95 23.21 -13.92
N ASP A 752 -1.94 24.05 -13.70
CA ASP A 752 -0.93 23.90 -12.63
C ASP A 752 -0.97 24.96 -11.52
N GLU A 753 -1.90 25.92 -11.59
CA GLU A 753 -2.09 26.96 -10.58
C GLU A 753 -3.13 26.50 -9.53
N SER A 754 -2.95 26.86 -8.27
CA SER A 754 -3.87 26.48 -7.18
C SER A 754 -4.97 27.52 -6.89
N GLY A 755 -5.01 28.60 -7.69
CA GLY A 755 -5.87 29.76 -7.51
C GLY A 755 -5.63 30.77 -8.62
N VAL A 756 -5.85 32.05 -8.34
CA VAL A 756 -5.63 33.15 -9.28
C VAL A 756 -4.25 33.78 -9.06
N ARG A 757 -3.50 33.99 -10.13
CA ARG A 757 -2.20 34.66 -10.10
C ARG A 757 -2.17 35.82 -11.09
N LYS A 758 -1.88 37.03 -10.61
CA LYS A 758 -1.67 38.20 -11.46
C LYS A 758 -0.28 38.14 -12.12
N ILE A 759 -0.23 38.20 -13.45
CA ILE A 759 1.02 38.23 -14.24
C ILE A 759 1.39 39.67 -14.59
N GLY A 760 0.40 40.51 -14.89
CA GLY A 760 0.58 41.88 -15.34
C GLY A 760 -0.70 42.72 -15.15
N PRO A 761 -0.70 43.99 -15.58
CA PRO A 761 -1.90 44.83 -15.54
C PRO A 761 -2.99 44.22 -16.44
N GLY A 762 -4.16 43.91 -15.87
CA GLY A 762 -5.26 43.25 -16.57
C GLY A 762 -4.98 41.80 -17.02
N GLN A 763 -3.88 41.17 -16.58
CA GLN A 763 -3.49 39.82 -17.01
C GLN A 763 -3.56 38.79 -15.87
N LEU A 764 -4.66 38.03 -15.91
CA LEU A 764 -5.03 36.86 -15.11
C LEU A 764 -4.23 35.61 -15.47
N ARG A 765 -3.78 34.78 -14.53
CA ARG A 765 -3.53 33.34 -14.76
C ARG A 765 -4.36 32.52 -13.78
N VAL A 766 -5.06 31.51 -14.28
CA VAL A 766 -5.96 30.70 -13.45
C VAL A 766 -5.99 29.25 -13.90
N ASN A 767 -6.36 28.37 -12.98
CA ASN A 767 -6.62 26.98 -13.28
C ASN A 767 -8.03 26.75 -13.81
N PHE A 768 -8.16 26.29 -15.05
CA PHE A 768 -9.47 26.04 -15.66
C PHE A 768 -10.24 24.86 -15.01
N ASN A 769 -9.57 24.01 -14.23
CA ASN A 769 -10.20 22.91 -13.51
C ASN A 769 -10.88 23.34 -12.21
N MET A 770 -10.65 24.58 -11.75
CA MET A 770 -11.19 25.11 -10.50
C MET A 770 -12.22 26.20 -10.80
N SER A 771 -13.50 25.85 -10.65
CA SER A 771 -14.63 26.74 -11.00
C SER A 771 -14.57 28.03 -10.20
N ASN A 772 -14.43 27.95 -8.87
CA ASN A 772 -14.39 29.12 -7.99
C ASN A 772 -13.22 30.07 -8.32
N ALA A 773 -12.04 29.53 -8.62
CA ALA A 773 -10.88 30.35 -8.99
C ALA A 773 -11.11 31.04 -10.35
N MET A 774 -11.72 30.35 -11.30
CA MET A 774 -12.01 30.90 -12.62
C MET A 774 -13.09 31.99 -12.55
N GLN A 775 -14.13 31.82 -11.71
CA GLN A 775 -15.10 32.88 -11.39
C GLN A 775 -14.43 34.09 -10.75
N GLU A 776 -13.59 33.89 -9.72
CA GLU A 776 -12.86 34.97 -9.05
C GLU A 776 -12.00 35.77 -10.03
N ALA A 777 -11.28 35.07 -10.91
CA ALA A 777 -10.42 35.73 -11.90
C ALA A 777 -11.22 36.51 -12.95
N VAL A 778 -12.36 35.97 -13.41
CA VAL A 778 -13.25 36.65 -14.35
C VAL A 778 -13.86 37.90 -13.71
N LEU A 779 -14.39 37.79 -12.50
CA LEU A 779 -14.95 38.92 -11.76
C LEU A 779 -13.90 40.02 -11.51
N GLN A 780 -12.70 39.63 -11.11
CA GLN A 780 -11.60 40.57 -10.89
C GLN A 780 -11.21 41.31 -12.18
N LEU A 781 -11.23 40.64 -13.34
CA LEU A 781 -10.97 41.29 -14.63
C LEU A 781 -12.08 42.28 -15.01
N ILE A 782 -13.34 41.90 -14.81
CA ILE A 782 -14.49 42.78 -15.06
C ILE A 782 -14.41 44.01 -14.14
N GLU A 783 -14.11 43.83 -12.85
CA GLU A 783 -13.93 44.93 -11.91
C GLU A 783 -12.77 45.86 -12.31
N GLU A 784 -11.63 45.32 -12.75
CA GLU A 784 -10.50 46.12 -13.24
C GLU A 784 -10.85 46.90 -14.52
N GLN A 785 -11.62 46.31 -15.44
CA GLN A 785 -12.09 46.97 -16.66
C GLN A 785 -13.09 48.08 -16.36
N LEU A 786 -14.10 47.82 -15.50
CA LEU A 786 -15.07 48.82 -15.07
C LEU A 786 -14.40 49.99 -14.31
N ALA A 787 -13.37 49.70 -13.51
CA ALA A 787 -12.58 50.73 -12.84
C ALA A 787 -11.76 51.59 -13.82
N GLN A 788 -11.31 51.02 -14.95
CA GLN A 788 -10.62 51.76 -16.01
C GLN A 788 -11.58 52.60 -16.87
N GLU A 789 -12.80 52.11 -17.12
CA GLU A 789 -13.85 52.87 -17.85
C GLU A 789 -14.48 53.98 -17.01
N ALA A 790 -14.52 53.85 -15.68
CA ALA A 790 -15.04 54.86 -14.77
C ALA A 790 -14.11 56.09 -14.60
N VAL A 791 -12.89 56.05 -15.17
CA VAL A 791 -12.03 57.23 -15.30
C VAL A 791 -12.44 57.95 -16.59
N PRO A 792 -13.09 59.12 -16.53
CA PRO A 792 -13.47 59.83 -17.75
C PRO A 792 -12.20 60.19 -18.51
N GLU A 793 -12.23 59.98 -19.83
CA GLU A 793 -11.18 60.32 -20.80
C GLU A 793 -10.31 61.48 -20.33
N SER A 794 -9.06 61.18 -19.96
CA SER A 794 -8.06 62.22 -19.84
C SER A 794 -7.57 62.57 -21.25
N PRO A 795 -7.66 63.82 -21.70
CA PRO A 795 -7.07 64.22 -22.96
C PRO A 795 -5.54 64.20 -22.79
N LEU A 796 -4.88 63.29 -23.51
CA LEU A 796 -3.50 63.40 -23.99
C LEU A 796 -2.55 64.31 -23.17
N GLY A 797 -1.71 63.70 -22.32
CA GLY A 797 -0.39 64.24 -21.97
C GLY A 797 0.06 64.08 -20.52
N GLY A 798 1.22 63.43 -20.34
CA GLY A 798 2.15 63.71 -19.23
C GLY A 798 1.96 62.90 -17.94
N ASP A 799 2.54 61.70 -17.90
CA ASP A 799 2.54 60.76 -16.76
C ASP A 799 3.54 61.15 -15.63
N GLU A 800 3.60 62.42 -15.23
CA GLU A 800 4.42 62.88 -14.08
C GLU A 800 3.60 63.61 -12.99
N ASN A 801 2.34 63.98 -13.26
CA ASN A 801 1.53 64.78 -12.33
C ASN A 801 0.58 63.97 -11.42
N ALA A 802 0.43 62.66 -11.63
CA ALA A 802 -0.53 61.85 -10.87
C ALA A 802 -0.13 61.64 -9.38
N GLU A 803 1.16 61.68 -9.05
CA GLU A 803 1.63 61.54 -7.66
C GLU A 803 1.42 62.81 -6.80
N LEU A 804 1.27 63.98 -7.43
CA LEU A 804 1.07 65.27 -6.73
C LEU A 804 -0.33 65.37 -6.10
N HIS A 805 -1.36 64.85 -6.77
CA HIS A 805 -2.76 65.02 -6.35
C HIS A 805 -3.21 64.09 -5.22
N ALA A 806 -2.49 62.99 -4.96
CA ALA A 806 -2.90 61.94 -4.02
C ALA A 806 -2.61 62.23 -2.53
N SER A 807 -1.80 63.24 -2.19
CA SER A 807 -1.19 63.34 -0.85
C SER A 807 -1.61 64.54 0.02
N GLY A 808 -2.55 65.40 -0.42
CA GLY A 808 -2.99 66.59 0.34
C GLY A 808 -1.95 67.73 0.42
N TYR A 809 -0.71 67.49 -0.01
CA TYR A 809 0.36 68.50 -0.10
C TYR A 809 0.24 69.42 -1.33
N TYR A 810 -0.56 69.04 -2.34
CA TYR A 810 -0.81 69.88 -3.52
C TYR A 810 -1.44 71.23 -3.16
N ALA A 811 -2.36 71.27 -2.19
CA ALA A 811 -2.95 72.54 -1.73
C ALA A 811 -1.89 73.49 -1.14
N LEU A 812 -0.95 72.95 -0.34
CA LEU A 812 0.17 73.71 0.21
C LEU A 812 1.16 74.15 -0.88
N PHE A 813 1.38 73.33 -1.91
CA PHE A 813 2.22 73.66 -3.06
C PHE A 813 1.65 74.84 -3.86
N VAL A 814 0.36 74.78 -4.20
CA VAL A 814 -0.36 75.82 -4.94
C VAL A 814 -0.39 77.14 -4.17
N ASP A 815 -0.54 77.10 -2.83
CA ASP A 815 -0.61 78.31 -2.01
C ASP A 815 0.76 78.97 -1.75
N THR A 816 1.85 78.20 -1.70
CA THR A 816 3.15 78.72 -1.22
C THR A 816 4.21 78.91 -2.30
N VAL A 817 4.24 78.05 -3.32
CA VAL A 817 5.31 78.06 -4.34
C VAL A 817 5.21 79.26 -5.30
N PRO A 818 4.03 79.69 -5.79
CA PRO A 818 3.93 80.88 -6.64
C PRO A 818 4.44 82.17 -5.98
N ASP A 819 4.20 82.32 -4.68
CA ASP A 819 4.68 83.48 -3.92
C ASP A 819 6.19 83.42 -3.70
N ASP A 820 6.77 82.23 -3.56
CA ASP A 820 8.20 82.02 -3.46
C ASP A 820 8.93 82.31 -4.78
N VAL A 821 8.34 81.96 -5.92
CA VAL A 821 8.87 82.32 -7.25
C VAL A 821 8.81 83.84 -7.49
N LYS A 822 7.73 84.52 -7.07
CA LYS A 822 7.67 85.99 -7.12
C LYS A 822 8.73 86.64 -6.22
N ARG A 823 9.02 86.05 -5.06
CA ARG A 823 10.11 86.50 -4.19
C ARG A 823 11.47 86.34 -4.85
N LEU A 824 11.73 85.25 -5.58
CA LEU A 824 12.98 85.10 -6.34
C LEU A 824 13.20 86.26 -7.33
N TYR A 825 12.18 86.65 -8.11
CA TYR A 825 12.27 87.79 -9.01
C TYR A 825 12.50 89.12 -8.27
N THR A 826 11.82 89.32 -7.15
CA THR A 826 11.92 90.55 -6.36
C THR A 826 13.30 90.68 -5.70
N GLU A 827 13.81 89.59 -5.11
CA GLU A 827 15.11 89.52 -4.43
C GLU A 827 16.26 89.60 -5.43
N ALA A 828 16.12 89.02 -6.62
CA ALA A 828 17.08 89.16 -7.72
C ALA A 828 17.12 90.61 -8.24
N ALA A 829 15.97 91.26 -8.43
CA ALA A 829 15.91 92.66 -8.88
C ALA A 829 16.53 93.64 -7.86
N ILE A 830 16.45 93.32 -6.57
CA ILE A 830 17.07 94.10 -5.47
C ILE A 830 18.55 93.72 -5.26
N SER A 831 19.04 92.67 -5.92
CA SER A 831 20.40 92.11 -5.76
C SER A 831 20.71 91.64 -4.32
N ASP A 832 19.69 91.19 -3.57
CA ASP A 832 19.87 90.61 -2.24
C ASP A 832 20.14 89.10 -2.35
N PHE A 833 21.41 88.75 -2.59
CA PHE A 833 21.84 87.36 -2.77
C PHE A 833 21.66 86.48 -1.54
N ALA A 834 21.59 87.05 -0.33
CA ALA A 834 21.41 86.29 0.89
C ALA A 834 19.95 85.84 1.05
N ALA A 835 19.01 86.75 0.83
CA ALA A 835 17.58 86.43 0.80
C ALA A 835 17.26 85.48 -0.38
N LEU A 836 17.81 85.76 -1.55
CA LEU A 836 17.62 84.95 -2.76
C LEU A 836 18.07 83.49 -2.57
N ALA A 837 19.23 83.27 -1.93
CA ALA A 837 19.72 81.93 -1.62
C ALA A 837 18.79 81.19 -0.64
N GLN A 838 18.21 81.89 0.33
CA GLN A 838 17.30 81.30 1.31
C GLN A 838 15.96 80.90 0.66
N THR A 839 15.43 81.73 -0.25
CA THR A 839 14.22 81.44 -1.02
C THR A 839 14.44 80.25 -1.96
N ALA A 840 15.59 80.20 -2.66
CA ALA A 840 15.98 79.06 -3.50
C ALA A 840 16.12 77.76 -2.69
N HIS A 841 16.70 77.84 -1.49
CA HIS A 841 16.83 76.69 -0.59
C HIS A 841 15.49 76.15 -0.09
N ARG A 842 14.54 77.04 0.21
CA ARG A 842 13.19 76.66 0.60
C ARG A 842 12.46 75.95 -0.54
N LEU A 843 12.51 76.49 -1.76
CA LEU A 843 11.93 75.86 -2.95
C LEU A 843 12.54 74.49 -3.23
N LYS A 844 13.86 74.34 -3.10
CA LYS A 844 14.54 73.05 -3.18
C LYS A 844 13.97 72.03 -2.19
N GLY A 845 13.72 72.45 -0.95
CA GLY A 845 13.12 71.60 0.08
C GLY A 845 11.72 71.13 -0.27
N VAL A 846 10.89 72.02 -0.83
CA VAL A 846 9.53 71.69 -1.29
C VAL A 846 9.57 70.69 -2.46
N PHE A 847 10.40 70.92 -3.47
CA PHE A 847 10.54 69.98 -4.59
C PHE A 847 11.11 68.62 -4.15
N ALA A 848 12.05 68.60 -3.20
CA ALA A 848 12.58 67.36 -2.65
C ALA A 848 11.52 66.58 -1.83
N MET A 849 10.66 67.28 -1.09
CA MET A 849 9.58 66.66 -0.32
C MET A 849 8.49 66.05 -1.21
N LEU A 850 8.23 66.66 -2.36
CA LEU A 850 7.27 66.19 -3.37
C LEU A 850 7.89 65.23 -4.40
N ASN A 851 9.14 64.82 -4.20
CA ASN A 851 9.89 63.95 -5.10
C ASN A 851 10.04 64.48 -6.55
N LEU A 852 9.96 65.80 -6.74
CA LEU A 852 10.11 66.48 -8.04
C LEU A 852 11.59 66.72 -8.36
N VAL A 853 12.22 65.70 -8.93
CA VAL A 853 13.66 65.68 -9.23
C VAL A 853 14.11 66.83 -10.15
N PRO A 854 13.40 67.18 -11.24
CA PRO A 854 13.82 68.27 -12.13
C PRO A 854 13.81 69.65 -11.42
N GLY A 855 12.75 69.95 -10.65
CA GLY A 855 12.65 71.22 -9.90
C GLY A 855 13.74 71.35 -8.84
N LYS A 856 14.07 70.25 -8.14
CA LYS A 856 15.17 70.23 -7.18
C LYS A 856 16.52 70.57 -7.83
N GLN A 857 16.82 69.98 -8.99
CA GLN A 857 18.06 70.24 -9.73
C GLN A 857 18.18 71.69 -10.21
N LEU A 858 17.07 72.29 -10.65
CA LEU A 858 17.04 73.71 -11.01
C LEU A 858 17.36 74.60 -9.81
N CYS A 859 16.79 74.31 -8.63
CA CYS A 859 17.10 75.08 -7.41
C CYS A 859 18.54 74.88 -6.91
N GLU A 860 19.12 73.68 -7.03
CA GLU A 860 20.53 73.41 -6.70
C GLU A 860 21.48 74.19 -7.61
N THR A 861 21.15 74.26 -8.90
CA THR A 861 21.93 75.02 -9.89
C THR A 861 21.81 76.53 -9.63
N LEU A 862 20.62 77.01 -9.28
CA LEU A 862 20.42 78.40 -8.88
C LEU A 862 21.22 78.76 -7.61
N GLU A 863 21.23 77.90 -6.58
CA GLU A 863 22.06 78.10 -5.38
C GLU A 863 23.55 78.19 -5.71
N HIS A 864 24.04 77.40 -6.67
CA HIS A 864 25.43 77.45 -7.13
C HIS A 864 25.76 78.79 -7.81
N LEU A 865 24.90 79.23 -8.73
CA LEU A 865 25.08 80.49 -9.46
C LEU A 865 24.99 81.72 -8.54
N ILE A 866 24.18 81.65 -7.48
CA ILE A 866 24.14 82.70 -6.44
C ILE A 866 25.48 82.78 -5.68
N ARG A 867 26.12 81.65 -5.39
CA ARG A 867 27.46 81.63 -4.75
C ARG A 867 28.54 82.20 -5.68
N GLU A 868 28.43 81.95 -6.98
CA GLU A 868 29.35 82.45 -8.00
C GLU A 868 29.08 83.90 -8.43
N LYS A 869 27.95 84.49 -8.00
CA LYS A 869 27.48 85.84 -8.33
C LYS A 869 27.30 86.06 -9.85
N ASP A 870 26.85 85.04 -10.57
CA ASP A 870 26.60 85.11 -12.01
C ASP A 870 25.18 85.65 -12.30
N ALA A 871 25.05 86.97 -12.43
CA ALA A 871 23.78 87.66 -12.65
C ALA A 871 22.95 87.13 -13.86
N PRO A 872 23.52 86.94 -15.07
CA PRO A 872 22.75 86.42 -16.20
C PRO A 872 22.32 84.95 -16.02
N GLY A 873 23.13 84.14 -15.33
CA GLY A 873 22.78 82.77 -14.99
C GLY A 873 21.60 82.70 -14.00
N ILE A 874 21.59 83.59 -13.02
CA ILE A 874 20.53 83.68 -12.00
C ILE A 874 19.17 84.01 -12.64
N GLU A 875 19.08 85.03 -13.50
CA GLU A 875 17.82 85.39 -14.17
C GLU A 875 17.27 84.27 -15.05
N LYS A 876 18.16 83.58 -15.77
CA LYS A 876 17.78 82.44 -16.61
C LYS A 876 17.19 81.31 -15.78
N TYR A 877 17.84 80.90 -14.70
CA TYR A 877 17.37 79.78 -13.88
C TYR A 877 16.14 80.13 -13.03
N ILE A 878 15.95 81.40 -12.64
CA ILE A 878 14.68 81.84 -12.05
C ILE A 878 13.54 81.70 -13.08
N SER A 879 13.78 82.03 -14.35
CA SER A 879 12.82 81.84 -15.43
C SER A 879 12.54 80.36 -15.73
N ASP A 880 13.56 79.51 -15.69
CA ASP A 880 13.41 78.07 -15.91
C ASP A 880 12.62 77.42 -14.75
N ILE A 881 12.83 77.87 -13.50
CA ILE A 881 12.03 77.45 -12.33
C ILE A 881 10.58 77.95 -12.45
N ASP A 882 10.34 79.21 -12.85
CA ASP A 882 8.98 79.73 -13.05
C ASP A 882 8.24 78.98 -14.16
N ALA A 883 8.92 78.68 -15.27
CA ALA A 883 8.35 77.88 -16.36
C ALA A 883 8.02 76.45 -15.88
N TYR A 884 8.91 75.83 -15.10
CA TYR A 884 8.68 74.51 -14.52
C TYR A 884 7.50 74.52 -13.53
N VAL A 885 7.43 75.50 -12.63
CA VAL A 885 6.31 75.65 -11.69
C VAL A 885 4.99 75.88 -12.42
N LYS A 886 4.97 76.72 -13.47
CA LYS A 886 3.78 76.93 -14.33
C LYS A 886 3.39 75.71 -15.15
N SER A 887 4.30 74.76 -15.37
CA SER A 887 3.98 73.50 -16.03
C SER A 887 3.41 72.45 -15.07
N LEU A 888 3.67 72.61 -13.77
CA LEU A 888 3.18 71.74 -12.69
C LEU A 888 1.84 72.22 -12.11
N LEU A 889 1.57 73.53 -12.14
CA LEU A 889 0.28 74.15 -11.81
C LEU A 889 -0.65 74.12 -13.01
#